data_AF-A0A1J8Q7H7-F1
#
_entry.id   AF-A0A1J8Q7H7-F1
#
_cell.length_a   1.000
_cell.length_b   1.000
_cell.length_c   1.000
_cell.angle_alpha   90.00
_cell.angle_beta   90.00
_cell.angle_gamma   90.00
#
_symmetry.space_group_name_H-M   'P 1'
#
loop_
_entity.id
_entity.type
_entity.pdbx_description
1 polymer ?
#
loop_
_entity_poly.entity_id
_entity_poly.type
_entity_poly.pdbx_seq_one_letter_code
_entity_poly.pdbx_strand_id
1 'polypeptide(L)'
;MASKAAVAAVDFTRIYSTLGLGKETIASLQAFRKRHSEAQRIQAQFGSQPTTVDLAHYRSILKNKAIVDDAEKLLKEFKVVTYDVNAHIKAIETFEAKAVEKAQATAAQIDVELNELQSTLANIEEARPFEDLTVEDVGNAHPRILEAVETMVQKGKWTVPGMFIVLSFIPLRSNDASRLQGEVWRPFVDLEFHNGVKATIADFKDGVSLERDGCPLSTMSTRPDLRIAIDTMETFFDSRIDLLQRQIQKHSDRLKFKAEEALKKRVQSGDVLAENFDREVKNFKLKVSARMQTLAASWHSAKVVRTRDKVTFFLGVMSLLVSAFLFGLAPQWIPVAYTVQGLYLLPLRAYTYKKRSWHYFLFDLCYYVTVLNWIYLWFFPSNTALFMACYCLSHGSLASAVITWRNSLVFHDSDKVTSLFVHIYAPYTFTVIRHFYPNAEERFPALKALPYLDPVRALLVSGAIYLSWQFMYWKFVLVDRRTKIESGQRTTSFSYLLNDKRGAIGRALSTVPPQYREMSFMTGQLVYSLLTELPAVYLLYDSPAWSAAFLIVIFSVSVWNGGGFYIEVFGRKFERELEALRKELADSSNNSNSSRSGRSSPTFMDGESAASSPLFMNQKLPVSLEELLSDVESPEKDKEQ
;
A
#
# COMPACT_ATOMS: atom_id res chain seq x y z
N MET A 1 -10.67 -30.79 -53.89
CA MET A 1 -9.24 -30.53 -54.14
C MET A 1 -8.87 -29.18 -53.53
N ALA A 2 -8.71 -29.10 -52.20
CA ALA A 2 -7.93 -28.02 -51.60
C ALA A 2 -6.47 -28.49 -51.65
N SER A 3 -5.59 -27.72 -52.28
CA SER A 3 -4.18 -28.09 -52.44
C SER A 3 -3.49 -28.18 -51.08
N LYS A 4 -2.51 -29.08 -50.95
CA LYS A 4 -1.61 -29.13 -49.79
C LYS A 4 -0.94 -27.76 -49.61
N ALA A 5 -1.45 -26.93 -48.70
CA ALA A 5 -0.63 -25.91 -48.09
C ALA A 5 0.57 -26.64 -47.46
N ALA A 6 1.79 -26.26 -47.86
CA ALA A 6 2.97 -26.82 -47.22
C ALA A 6 2.89 -26.45 -45.74
N VAL A 7 2.80 -27.46 -44.86
CA VAL A 7 2.73 -27.23 -43.41
C VAL A 7 4.06 -26.62 -43.00
N ALA A 8 4.09 -25.29 -42.91
CA ALA A 8 5.22 -24.55 -42.38
C ALA A 8 5.49 -25.11 -40.99
N ALA A 9 6.66 -25.73 -40.81
CA ALA A 9 6.97 -26.43 -39.58
C ALA A 9 6.93 -25.42 -38.43
N VAL A 10 5.92 -25.57 -37.56
CA VAL A 10 5.63 -24.60 -36.49
C VAL A 10 6.87 -24.46 -35.61
N ASP A 11 7.52 -23.30 -35.66
CA ASP A 11 8.73 -23.05 -34.87
C ASP A 11 8.35 -22.75 -33.42
N PHE A 12 8.12 -23.84 -32.70
CA PHE A 12 7.91 -23.85 -31.26
C PHE A 12 9.05 -23.16 -30.49
N THR A 13 10.28 -23.13 -31.03
CA THR A 13 11.42 -22.46 -30.39
C THR A 13 11.19 -20.96 -30.35
N ARG A 14 10.85 -20.36 -31.49
CA ARG A 14 10.49 -18.94 -31.62
C ARG A 14 9.23 -18.59 -30.82
N ILE A 15 8.23 -19.47 -30.80
CA ILE A 15 7.00 -19.28 -30.01
C ILE A 15 7.31 -19.22 -28.50
N TYR A 16 8.18 -20.09 -27.99
CA TYR A 16 8.53 -20.09 -26.56
C TYR A 16 9.46 -18.94 -26.16
N SER A 17 10.31 -18.44 -27.07
CA SER A 17 11.32 -17.42 -26.76
C SER A 17 10.90 -15.97 -27.05
N THR A 18 10.14 -15.75 -28.13
CA THR A 18 9.95 -14.41 -28.71
C THR A 18 8.64 -13.74 -28.28
N LEU A 19 7.63 -14.53 -27.89
CA LEU A 19 6.27 -14.03 -27.60
C LEU A 19 6.03 -13.72 -26.11
N GLY A 20 7.06 -13.72 -25.26
CA GLY A 20 6.95 -13.32 -23.84
C GLY A 20 6.00 -14.17 -22.98
N LEU A 21 5.65 -15.39 -23.43
CA LEU A 21 4.56 -16.18 -22.87
C LEU A 21 4.78 -16.59 -21.40
N GLY A 22 3.68 -16.64 -20.65
CA GLY A 22 3.69 -17.13 -19.27
C GLY A 22 4.14 -18.60 -19.17
N LYS A 23 4.82 -18.95 -18.06
CA LYS A 23 5.41 -20.29 -17.85
C LYS A 23 4.38 -21.42 -17.99
N GLU A 24 3.14 -21.21 -17.53
CA GLU A 24 2.06 -22.20 -17.64
C GLU A 24 1.55 -22.34 -19.08
N THR A 25 1.50 -21.24 -19.85
CA THR A 25 1.18 -21.26 -21.29
C THR A 25 2.26 -22.00 -22.10
N ILE A 26 3.53 -21.82 -21.75
CA ILE A 26 4.64 -22.57 -22.36
C ILE A 26 4.49 -24.07 -22.02
N ALA A 27 4.21 -24.42 -20.77
CA ALA A 27 4.01 -25.80 -20.34
C ALA A 27 2.81 -26.48 -21.04
N SER A 28 1.68 -25.79 -21.21
CA SER A 28 0.50 -26.33 -21.89
C SER A 28 0.73 -26.51 -23.40
N LEU A 29 1.45 -25.59 -24.06
CA LEU A 29 1.89 -25.74 -25.46
C LEU A 29 2.88 -26.90 -25.63
N GLN A 30 3.80 -27.11 -24.69
CA GLN A 30 4.71 -28.26 -24.68
C GLN A 30 3.94 -29.58 -24.49
N ALA A 31 2.96 -29.62 -23.59
CA ALA A 31 2.09 -30.78 -23.39
C ALA A 31 1.18 -31.07 -24.60
N PHE A 32 0.73 -30.03 -25.33
CA PHE A 32 0.04 -30.19 -26.62
C PHE A 32 0.98 -30.79 -27.68
N ARG A 33 2.18 -30.21 -27.87
CA ARG A 33 3.19 -30.71 -28.82
C ARG A 33 3.54 -32.18 -28.55
N LYS A 34 3.74 -32.57 -27.28
CA LYS A 34 3.97 -33.96 -26.88
C LYS A 34 2.83 -34.87 -27.35
N ARG A 35 1.58 -34.56 -26.95
CA ARG A 35 0.40 -35.37 -27.33
C ARG A 35 0.23 -35.51 -28.84
N HIS A 36 0.48 -34.45 -29.60
CA HIS A 36 0.45 -34.50 -31.06
C HIS A 36 1.51 -35.46 -31.65
N SER A 37 2.78 -35.33 -31.20
CA SER A 37 3.87 -36.22 -31.67
C SER A 37 3.65 -37.69 -31.26
N GLU A 38 3.04 -37.94 -30.11
CA GLU A 38 2.72 -39.27 -29.61
C GLU A 38 1.58 -39.91 -30.43
N ALA A 39 0.53 -39.14 -30.75
CA ALA A 39 -0.55 -39.57 -31.63
C ALA A 39 -0.04 -39.88 -33.05
N GLN A 40 0.83 -39.03 -33.63
CA GLN A 40 1.45 -39.30 -34.94
C GLN A 40 2.29 -40.57 -34.94
N ARG A 41 3.11 -40.81 -33.89
CA ARG A 41 3.90 -42.05 -33.76
C ARG A 41 2.99 -43.29 -33.70
N ILE A 42 1.91 -43.22 -32.93
CA ILE A 42 0.94 -44.33 -32.78
C ILE A 42 0.18 -44.57 -34.10
N GLN A 43 -0.22 -43.50 -34.80
CA GLN A 43 -0.85 -43.61 -36.12
C GLN A 43 0.08 -44.27 -37.14
N ALA A 44 1.36 -43.87 -37.20
CA ALA A 44 2.35 -44.47 -38.08
C ALA A 44 2.61 -45.94 -37.74
N GLN A 45 2.65 -46.29 -36.45
CA GLN A 45 2.78 -47.67 -35.99
C GLN A 45 1.61 -48.55 -36.45
N PHE A 46 0.36 -48.13 -36.23
CA PHE A 46 -0.81 -48.90 -36.71
C PHE A 46 -0.89 -48.92 -38.24
N GLY A 47 -0.57 -47.83 -38.93
CA GLY A 47 -0.53 -47.78 -40.39
C GLY A 47 0.54 -48.68 -41.04
N SER A 48 1.52 -49.17 -40.26
CA SER A 48 2.53 -50.12 -40.71
C SER A 48 2.16 -51.59 -40.50
N GLN A 49 1.04 -51.89 -39.82
CA GLN A 49 0.61 -53.27 -39.56
C GLN A 49 -0.11 -53.87 -40.78
N PRO A 50 0.16 -55.14 -41.15
CA PRO A 50 -0.51 -55.78 -42.27
C PRO A 50 -1.98 -56.05 -41.95
N THR A 51 -2.88 -55.54 -42.80
CA THR A 51 -4.34 -55.68 -42.66
C THR A 51 -4.93 -56.86 -43.47
N THR A 52 -4.09 -57.62 -44.17
CA THR A 52 -4.47 -58.71 -45.08
C THR A 52 -4.31 -60.08 -44.42
N VAL A 53 -5.33 -60.94 -44.51
CA VAL A 53 -5.30 -62.33 -44.03
C VAL A 53 -5.05 -63.29 -45.19
N ASP A 54 -4.03 -64.17 -45.07
CA ASP A 54 -3.77 -65.22 -46.07
C ASP A 54 -4.72 -66.41 -45.88
N LEU A 55 -5.90 -66.30 -46.48
CA LEU A 55 -6.93 -67.34 -46.48
C LEU A 55 -6.53 -68.58 -47.30
N ALA A 56 -5.58 -68.47 -48.25
CA ALA A 56 -5.11 -69.60 -49.04
C ALA A 56 -4.24 -70.53 -48.19
N HIS A 57 -3.36 -69.97 -47.36
CA HIS A 57 -2.58 -70.71 -46.36
C HIS A 57 -3.51 -71.48 -45.40
N TYR A 58 -4.48 -70.81 -44.78
CA TYR A 58 -5.40 -71.47 -43.84
C TYR A 58 -6.29 -72.56 -44.49
N ARG A 59 -6.75 -72.36 -45.74
CA ARG A 59 -7.53 -73.36 -46.51
C ARG A 59 -6.72 -74.63 -46.84
N SER A 60 -5.37 -74.58 -46.75
CA SER A 60 -4.48 -75.73 -46.92
C SER A 60 -4.22 -76.53 -45.65
N ILE A 61 -4.24 -75.88 -44.47
CA ILE A 61 -3.90 -76.50 -43.17
C ILE A 61 -5.15 -77.04 -42.45
N LEU A 62 -6.29 -76.34 -42.55
CA LEU A 62 -7.48 -76.68 -41.77
C LEU A 62 -8.29 -77.82 -42.42
N LYS A 63 -8.53 -78.88 -41.66
CA LYS A 63 -9.30 -80.06 -42.09
C LYS A 63 -10.76 -79.74 -42.42
N ASN A 64 -11.37 -78.77 -41.73
CA ASN A 64 -12.72 -78.30 -42.03
C ASN A 64 -12.63 -76.98 -42.83
N LYS A 65 -12.89 -77.07 -44.13
CA LYS A 65 -12.76 -75.95 -45.08
C LYS A 65 -13.90 -74.93 -44.96
N ALA A 66 -15.10 -75.36 -44.59
CA ALA A 66 -16.27 -74.49 -44.47
C ALA A 66 -16.03 -73.31 -43.50
N ILE A 67 -15.27 -73.53 -42.42
CA ILE A 67 -14.88 -72.48 -41.46
C ILE A 67 -14.03 -71.38 -42.14
N VAL A 68 -13.19 -71.75 -43.12
CA VAL A 68 -12.38 -70.78 -43.88
C VAL A 68 -13.23 -70.05 -44.92
N ASP A 69 -14.21 -70.74 -45.50
CA ASP A 69 -15.15 -70.15 -46.46
C ASP A 69 -16.11 -69.15 -45.78
N ASP A 70 -16.60 -69.46 -44.57
CA ASP A 70 -17.37 -68.55 -43.71
C ASP A 70 -16.52 -67.36 -43.23
N ALA A 71 -15.25 -67.58 -42.86
CA ALA A 71 -14.33 -66.51 -42.48
C ALA A 71 -14.01 -65.58 -43.67
N GLU A 72 -13.83 -66.13 -44.87
CA GLU A 72 -13.65 -65.35 -46.10
C GLU A 72 -14.89 -64.49 -46.41
N LYS A 73 -16.09 -65.02 -46.18
CA LYS A 73 -17.34 -64.26 -46.31
C LYS A 73 -17.43 -63.12 -45.28
N LEU A 74 -17.23 -63.41 -43.99
CA LEU A 74 -17.28 -62.42 -42.92
C LEU A 74 -16.26 -61.29 -43.12
N LEU A 75 -15.04 -61.61 -43.59
CA LEU A 75 -14.01 -60.61 -43.89
C LEU A 75 -14.39 -59.69 -45.06
N LYS A 76 -15.14 -60.18 -46.05
CA LYS A 76 -15.66 -59.39 -47.19
C LYS A 76 -16.90 -58.56 -46.83
N GLU A 77 -17.70 -59.03 -45.87
CA GLU A 77 -18.89 -58.31 -45.38
C GLU A 77 -18.53 -57.24 -44.32
N PHE A 78 -17.37 -57.33 -43.68
CA PHE A 78 -16.90 -56.39 -42.66
C PHE A 78 -16.63 -54.99 -43.25
N LYS A 79 -17.22 -53.96 -42.62
CA LYS A 79 -17.01 -52.54 -42.96
C LYS A 79 -16.31 -51.83 -41.81
N VAL A 80 -15.18 -51.19 -42.11
CA VAL A 80 -14.42 -50.41 -41.13
C VAL A 80 -15.25 -49.22 -40.64
N VAL A 81 -15.32 -49.03 -39.32
CA VAL A 81 -16.00 -47.89 -38.71
C VAL A 81 -15.17 -46.62 -38.92
N THR A 82 -15.68 -45.69 -39.73
CA THR A 82 -15.05 -44.39 -39.99
C THR A 82 -15.45 -43.36 -38.93
N TYR A 83 -14.48 -42.64 -38.38
CA TYR A 83 -14.73 -41.52 -37.46
C TYR A 83 -14.93 -40.21 -38.24
N ASP A 84 -16.03 -39.49 -37.99
CA ASP A 84 -16.30 -38.21 -38.64
C ASP A 84 -15.55 -37.04 -37.96
N VAL A 85 -14.56 -36.51 -38.68
CA VAL A 85 -13.80 -35.33 -38.25
C VAL A 85 -14.43 -33.99 -38.68
N ASN A 86 -15.43 -33.99 -39.57
CA ASN A 86 -15.93 -32.75 -40.18
C ASN A 86 -16.54 -31.77 -39.17
N ALA A 87 -17.22 -32.28 -38.13
CA ALA A 87 -17.72 -31.44 -37.03
C ALA A 87 -16.59 -30.74 -36.25
N HIS A 88 -15.45 -31.40 -36.08
CA HIS A 88 -14.27 -30.83 -35.40
C HIS A 88 -13.52 -29.84 -36.29
N ILE A 89 -13.40 -30.12 -37.59
CA ILE A 89 -12.80 -29.21 -38.58
C ILE A 89 -13.57 -27.88 -38.61
N LYS A 90 -14.89 -27.92 -38.73
CA LYS A 90 -15.74 -26.71 -38.71
C LYS A 90 -15.64 -25.88 -37.43
N ALA A 91 -15.46 -26.55 -36.28
CA ALA A 91 -15.26 -25.88 -35.00
C ALA A 91 -13.88 -25.19 -34.93
N ILE A 92 -12.85 -25.77 -35.57
CA ILE A 92 -11.53 -25.14 -35.71
C ILE A 92 -11.60 -23.95 -36.68
N GLU A 93 -12.24 -24.09 -37.84
CA GLU A 93 -12.41 -23.02 -38.84
C GLU A 93 -13.12 -21.79 -38.22
N THR A 94 -14.21 -22.00 -37.47
CA THR A 94 -14.92 -20.92 -36.75
C THR A 94 -14.04 -20.26 -35.67
N PHE A 95 -13.17 -21.03 -35.00
CA PHE A 95 -12.26 -20.49 -33.99
C PHE A 95 -11.11 -19.70 -34.63
N GLU A 96 -10.55 -20.19 -35.74
CA GLU A 96 -9.50 -19.52 -36.50
C GLU A 96 -9.97 -18.17 -37.04
N ALA A 97 -11.17 -18.10 -37.62
CA ALA A 97 -11.76 -16.85 -38.09
C ALA A 97 -11.83 -15.78 -36.99
N LYS A 98 -12.39 -16.12 -35.82
CA LYS A 98 -12.48 -15.19 -34.68
C LYS A 98 -11.13 -14.85 -34.04
N ALA A 99 -10.15 -15.76 -34.11
CA ALA A 99 -8.79 -15.51 -33.64
C ALA A 99 -8.04 -14.53 -34.56
N VAL A 100 -8.18 -14.70 -35.89
CA VAL A 100 -7.60 -13.79 -36.90
C VAL A 100 -8.24 -12.40 -36.81
N GLU A 101 -9.57 -12.31 -36.70
CA GLU A 101 -10.31 -11.06 -36.52
C GLU A 101 -9.80 -10.26 -35.31
N LYS A 102 -9.71 -10.89 -34.13
CA LYS A 102 -9.25 -10.21 -32.91
C LYS A 102 -7.75 -9.88 -32.96
N ALA A 103 -6.93 -10.69 -33.62
CA ALA A 103 -5.52 -10.36 -33.87
C ALA A 103 -5.35 -9.14 -34.81
N GLN A 104 -6.17 -9.03 -35.86
CA GLN A 104 -6.17 -7.89 -36.78
C GLN A 104 -6.63 -6.60 -36.08
N ALA A 105 -7.68 -6.68 -35.26
CA ALA A 105 -8.15 -5.55 -34.47
C ALA A 105 -7.09 -5.06 -33.46
N THR A 106 -6.41 -5.99 -32.77
CA THR A 106 -5.30 -5.64 -31.85
C THR A 106 -4.11 -5.03 -32.60
N ALA A 107 -3.74 -5.55 -33.77
CA ALA A 107 -2.66 -4.98 -34.58
C ALA A 107 -2.98 -3.53 -35.00
N ALA A 108 -4.20 -3.28 -35.52
CA ALA A 108 -4.64 -1.95 -35.91
C ALA A 108 -4.65 -0.95 -34.75
N GLN A 109 -5.03 -1.38 -33.53
CA GLN A 109 -4.93 -0.52 -32.34
C GLN A 109 -3.47 -0.20 -31.97
N ILE A 110 -2.57 -1.20 -32.01
CA ILE A 110 -1.15 -0.99 -31.72
C ILE A 110 -0.52 -0.02 -32.74
N ASP A 111 -0.89 -0.12 -34.02
CA ASP A 111 -0.43 0.82 -35.04
C ASP A 111 -0.90 2.26 -34.75
N VAL A 112 -2.13 2.45 -34.26
CA VAL A 112 -2.62 3.79 -33.83
C VAL A 112 -1.83 4.31 -32.63
N GLU A 113 -1.71 3.53 -31.55
CA GLU A 113 -0.95 3.92 -30.35
C GLU A 113 0.52 4.24 -30.66
N LEU A 114 1.14 3.49 -31.59
CA LEU A 114 2.53 3.71 -32.01
C LEU A 114 2.67 5.02 -32.81
N ASN A 115 1.72 5.36 -33.68
CA ASN A 115 1.69 6.65 -34.38
C ASN A 115 1.46 7.83 -33.41
N GLU A 116 0.57 7.68 -32.41
CA GLU A 116 0.37 8.70 -31.36
C GLU A 116 1.64 8.93 -30.53
N LEU A 117 2.37 7.86 -30.18
CA LEU A 117 3.65 7.94 -29.47
C LEU A 117 4.76 8.56 -30.33
N GLN A 118 4.81 8.27 -31.64
CA GLN A 118 5.75 8.94 -32.55
C GLN A 118 5.45 10.43 -32.71
N SER A 119 4.17 10.81 -32.85
CA SER A 119 3.74 12.21 -32.83
C SER A 119 4.12 12.88 -31.51
N THR A 120 3.92 12.21 -30.38
CA THR A 120 4.33 12.71 -29.05
C THR A 120 5.85 12.89 -28.94
N LEU A 121 6.65 11.99 -29.52
CA LEU A 121 8.11 12.12 -29.57
C LEU A 121 8.54 13.34 -30.40
N ALA A 122 7.99 13.51 -31.60
CA ALA A 122 8.29 14.65 -32.47
C ALA A 122 7.94 15.98 -31.77
N ASN A 123 6.77 16.06 -31.10
CA ASN A 123 6.37 17.22 -30.29
C ASN A 123 7.31 17.51 -29.10
N ILE A 124 8.16 16.55 -28.67
CA ILE A 124 9.17 16.73 -27.62
C ILE A 124 10.53 17.11 -28.22
N GLU A 125 10.91 16.54 -29.36
CA GLU A 125 12.17 16.83 -30.05
C GLU A 125 12.16 18.19 -30.78
N GLU A 126 11.00 18.61 -31.29
CA GLU A 126 10.77 19.92 -31.93
C GLU A 126 10.34 21.01 -30.93
N ALA A 127 10.19 20.69 -29.64
CA ALA A 127 9.81 21.65 -28.61
C ALA A 127 10.90 22.73 -28.41
N ARG A 128 10.49 24.00 -28.39
CA ARG A 128 11.41 25.11 -28.04
C ARG A 128 11.96 24.92 -26.61
N PRO A 129 13.22 25.32 -26.33
CA PRO A 129 13.74 25.31 -24.96
C PRO A 129 12.84 26.09 -23.99
N PHE A 130 12.69 25.58 -22.76
CA PHE A 130 11.88 26.23 -21.72
C PHE A 130 12.34 27.65 -21.37
N GLU A 131 13.59 28.00 -21.69
CA GLU A 131 14.20 29.32 -21.48
C GLU A 131 13.63 30.39 -22.45
N ASP A 132 13.15 29.98 -23.63
CA ASP A 132 12.56 30.86 -24.65
C ASP A 132 11.02 31.00 -24.53
N LEU A 133 10.38 30.20 -23.65
CA LEU A 133 8.93 30.04 -23.61
C LEU A 133 8.25 31.23 -22.89
N THR A 134 7.34 31.94 -23.59
CA THR A 134 6.66 33.09 -22.99
C THR A 134 5.41 32.68 -22.19
N VAL A 135 5.01 33.51 -21.23
CA VAL A 135 3.77 33.31 -20.44
C VAL A 135 2.53 33.41 -21.33
N GLU A 136 2.59 34.20 -22.40
CA GLU A 136 1.50 34.36 -23.38
C GLU A 136 1.35 33.09 -24.24
N ASP A 137 2.45 32.49 -24.71
CA ASP A 137 2.42 31.18 -25.39
C ASP A 137 1.75 30.11 -24.53
N VAL A 138 2.10 30.04 -23.24
CA VAL A 138 1.54 29.08 -22.28
C VAL A 138 0.06 29.36 -22.00
N GLY A 139 -0.33 30.63 -21.88
CA GLY A 139 -1.73 31.03 -21.72
C GLY A 139 -2.60 30.69 -22.93
N ASN A 140 -2.07 30.88 -24.14
CA ASN A 140 -2.74 30.55 -25.39
C ASN A 140 -2.85 29.03 -25.62
N ALA A 141 -1.79 28.27 -25.30
CA ALA A 141 -1.79 26.81 -25.40
C ALA A 141 -2.71 26.14 -24.35
N HIS A 142 -2.83 26.75 -23.16
CA HIS A 142 -3.66 26.24 -22.07
C HIS A 142 -4.55 27.35 -21.45
N PRO A 143 -5.65 27.75 -22.12
CA PRO A 143 -6.54 28.84 -21.68
C PRO A 143 -7.08 28.69 -20.25
N ARG A 144 -7.24 27.44 -19.79
CA ARG A 144 -7.62 27.09 -18.41
C ARG A 144 -6.69 27.69 -17.34
N ILE A 145 -5.43 27.99 -17.67
CA ILE A 145 -4.49 28.67 -16.77
C ILE A 145 -4.92 30.13 -16.59
N LEU A 146 -5.31 30.82 -17.67
CA LEU A 146 -5.82 32.19 -17.63
C LEU A 146 -7.15 32.26 -16.85
N GLU A 147 -8.10 31.36 -17.14
CA GLU A 147 -9.36 31.23 -16.39
C GLU A 147 -9.12 31.04 -14.88
N ALA A 148 -8.15 30.20 -14.52
CA ALA A 148 -7.80 29.94 -13.13
C ALA A 148 -7.15 31.15 -12.44
N VAL A 149 -6.25 31.87 -13.13
CA VAL A 149 -5.64 33.10 -12.63
C VAL A 149 -6.68 34.19 -12.44
N GLU A 150 -7.55 34.44 -13.43
CA GLU A 150 -8.64 35.41 -13.32
C GLU A 150 -9.58 35.04 -12.16
N THR A 151 -9.96 33.76 -12.05
CA THR A 151 -10.76 33.24 -10.94
C THR A 151 -10.11 33.46 -9.57
N MET A 152 -8.78 33.43 -9.47
CA MET A 152 -8.07 33.76 -8.23
C MET A 152 -8.08 35.26 -7.94
N VAL A 153 -7.83 36.11 -8.94
CA VAL A 153 -7.85 37.57 -8.83
C VAL A 153 -9.25 38.07 -8.42
N GLN A 154 -10.31 37.64 -9.11
CA GLN A 154 -11.70 37.95 -8.77
C GLN A 154 -12.08 37.53 -7.33
N LYS A 155 -11.44 36.49 -6.80
CA LYS A 155 -11.68 35.96 -5.43
C LYS A 155 -10.69 36.51 -4.40
N GLY A 156 -9.88 37.52 -4.74
CA GLY A 156 -8.90 38.16 -3.87
C GLY A 156 -7.74 37.24 -3.44
N LYS A 157 -7.51 36.13 -4.15
CA LYS A 157 -6.52 35.10 -3.80
C LYS A 157 -5.18 35.37 -4.46
N TRP A 158 -4.47 36.36 -3.95
CA TRP A 158 -3.14 36.76 -4.40
C TRP A 158 -2.01 35.75 -4.07
N THR A 159 -2.32 34.62 -3.41
CA THR A 159 -1.33 33.62 -3.00
C THR A 159 -1.57 32.28 -3.68
N VAL A 160 -0.61 31.83 -4.49
CA VAL A 160 -0.67 30.55 -5.22
C VAL A 160 -0.40 29.38 -4.27
N PRO A 161 -1.35 28.46 -4.04
CA PRO A 161 -1.17 27.36 -3.10
C PRO A 161 -0.02 26.42 -3.50
N GLY A 162 0.98 26.29 -2.63
CA GLY A 162 2.18 25.46 -2.86
C GLY A 162 3.40 26.21 -3.40
N MET A 163 3.24 27.41 -3.97
CA MET A 163 4.36 28.20 -4.51
C MET A 163 5.20 28.89 -3.42
N PHE A 164 4.62 29.04 -2.22
CA PHE A 164 5.24 29.64 -1.02
C PHE A 164 6.45 28.87 -0.43
N ILE A 165 6.87 27.76 -1.05
CA ILE A 165 8.01 26.94 -0.59
C ILE A 165 9.37 27.56 -0.95
N VAL A 166 9.44 28.46 -1.95
CA VAL A 166 10.70 28.93 -2.53
C VAL A 166 11.03 30.41 -2.23
N LEU A 167 10.02 31.29 -2.22
CA LEU A 167 10.25 32.75 -2.25
C LEU A 167 10.64 33.41 -0.91
N SER A 168 10.69 32.66 0.20
CA SER A 168 11.20 33.18 1.48
C SER A 168 12.73 33.25 1.56
N PHE A 169 13.45 32.80 0.53
CA PHE A 169 14.92 32.75 0.48
C PHE A 169 15.48 33.26 -0.86
N ILE A 170 15.26 34.53 -1.18
CA ILE A 170 16.06 35.26 -2.17
C ILE A 170 16.57 36.56 -1.53
N PRO A 171 17.88 36.73 -1.29
CA PRO A 171 18.42 38.02 -0.87
C PRO A 171 18.40 38.99 -2.06
N LEU A 172 17.63 40.07 -1.96
CA LEU A 172 17.66 41.15 -2.95
C LEU A 172 19.04 41.82 -2.93
N ARG A 173 19.83 41.58 -3.97
CA ARG A 173 21.15 42.18 -4.17
C ARG A 173 21.02 43.58 -4.75
N SER A 174 20.89 44.58 -3.88
CA SER A 174 21.00 46.00 -4.26
C SER A 174 22.02 46.71 -3.37
N ASN A 175 23.04 47.29 -4.00
CA ASN A 175 23.81 48.35 -3.35
C ASN A 175 22.89 49.57 -3.20
N ASP A 176 22.75 50.12 -1.99
CA ASP A 176 22.64 51.57 -1.70
C ASP A 176 22.31 51.78 -0.21
N ALA A 177 23.33 51.59 0.64
CA ALA A 177 23.20 51.70 2.09
C ALA A 177 23.25 53.15 2.60
N SER A 178 22.39 54.06 2.11
CA SER A 178 22.31 55.45 2.62
C SER A 178 21.01 56.24 2.34
N ARG A 179 19.82 55.70 2.64
CA ARG A 179 18.60 56.53 2.85
C ARG A 179 17.50 55.79 3.63
N LEU A 180 16.51 56.55 4.11
CA LEU A 180 15.36 56.09 4.90
C LEU A 180 15.70 55.49 6.27
N GLN A 181 16.50 56.22 7.05
CA GLN A 181 16.59 56.02 8.49
C GLN A 181 15.38 56.67 9.17
N GLY A 182 14.41 55.84 9.56
CA GLY A 182 13.28 56.23 10.40
C GLY A 182 11.92 56.18 9.71
N GLU A 183 11.15 55.11 9.99
CA GLU A 183 9.79 55.30 10.52
C GLU A 183 9.37 54.11 11.42
N VAL A 184 8.34 54.33 12.23
CA VAL A 184 8.13 53.63 13.50
C VAL A 184 7.44 52.26 13.33
N TRP A 185 8.13 51.17 13.70
CA TRP A 185 7.47 49.92 14.09
C TRP A 185 7.10 49.96 15.58
N ARG A 186 5.80 49.94 15.88
CA ARG A 186 5.26 49.58 17.21
C ARG A 186 4.43 48.29 17.06
N PRO A 187 4.56 47.32 17.97
CA PRO A 187 3.69 46.14 17.97
C PRO A 187 2.29 46.54 18.43
N PHE A 188 1.26 46.08 17.71
CA PHE A 188 -0.13 46.21 18.17
C PHE A 188 -0.50 44.94 18.94
N VAL A 189 -0.66 45.09 20.25
CA VAL A 189 -1.18 44.09 21.19
C VAL A 189 -2.37 44.74 21.90
N ASP A 190 -3.33 43.90 22.30
CA ASP A 190 -4.57 44.23 22.99
C ASP A 190 -5.64 45.02 22.21
N LEU A 191 -6.84 44.43 22.17
CA LEU A 191 -8.10 45.17 22.20
C LEU A 191 -9.14 44.26 22.87
N GLU A 192 -9.68 44.72 24.00
CA GLU A 192 -10.49 43.91 24.91
C GLU A 192 -11.94 43.73 24.44
N PHE A 193 -12.59 42.65 24.89
CA PHE A 193 -14.04 42.46 24.78
C PHE A 193 -14.71 42.75 26.13
N HIS A 194 -15.69 43.66 26.18
CA HIS A 194 -16.45 43.90 27.41
C HIS A 194 -17.96 44.19 27.20
N ASN A 195 -18.76 43.13 27.41
CA ASN A 195 -20.13 43.06 27.97
C ASN A 195 -21.34 43.84 27.39
N GLY A 196 -22.49 43.14 27.34
CA GLY A 196 -23.83 43.72 27.09
C GLY A 196 -24.97 42.71 26.85
N VAL A 197 -25.00 41.53 27.51
CA VAL A 197 -25.86 41.25 28.69
C VAL A 197 -27.40 41.18 28.44
N LYS A 198 -27.98 39.96 28.32
CA LYS A 198 -29.04 39.42 29.23
C LYS A 198 -29.49 37.96 28.94
N ALA A 199 -30.14 37.39 29.96
CA ALA A 199 -30.70 36.04 30.23
C ALA A 199 -31.50 35.31 29.09
N THR A 200 -31.97 34.05 29.20
CA THR A 200 -32.42 33.25 30.38
C THR A 200 -32.36 31.72 30.14
N ILE A 201 -32.66 30.92 31.19
CA ILE A 201 -32.70 29.44 31.25
C ILE A 201 -34.02 28.85 30.70
N ALA A 202 -33.99 27.71 29.98
CA ALA A 202 -35.06 26.68 29.93
C ALA A 202 -34.61 25.37 29.24
N ASP A 203 -35.38 24.29 29.44
CA ASP A 203 -35.00 22.88 29.17
C ASP A 203 -35.40 22.28 27.80
N PHE A 204 -34.56 21.35 27.34
CA PHE A 204 -34.87 19.96 26.91
C PHE A 204 -36.21 19.59 26.19
N LYS A 205 -36.08 18.92 25.02
CA LYS A 205 -36.80 17.68 24.56
C LYS A 205 -37.86 17.69 23.41
N ASP A 206 -37.51 16.93 22.36
CA ASP A 206 -38.24 16.06 21.39
C ASP A 206 -39.73 16.23 20.99
N GLY A 207 -39.99 16.11 19.67
CA GLY A 207 -41.31 15.79 19.04
C GLY A 207 -41.51 16.50 17.66
N VAL A 208 -42.27 16.06 16.64
CA VAL A 208 -42.63 14.77 15.96
C VAL A 208 -43.91 15.05 15.11
N SER A 209 -43.92 14.77 13.79
CA SER A 209 -45.11 14.70 12.86
C SER A 209 -45.88 16.03 12.56
N LEU A 210 -46.72 16.21 11.51
CA LEU A 210 -47.02 15.52 10.21
C LEU A 210 -47.81 16.47 9.23
N GLU A 211 -47.84 16.11 7.93
CA GLU A 211 -48.87 16.39 6.87
C GLU A 211 -49.25 17.79 6.26
N ARG A 212 -49.41 17.79 4.90
CA ARG A 212 -50.49 18.31 3.98
C ARG A 212 -51.18 19.68 4.23
N ASP A 213 -51.75 20.41 3.24
CA ASP A 213 -51.87 20.34 1.75
C ASP A 213 -52.27 21.76 1.23
N GLY A 214 -52.23 22.03 -0.10
CA GLY A 214 -53.06 23.11 -0.71
C GLY A 214 -52.45 24.03 -1.79
N CYS A 215 -53.25 24.30 -2.84
CA CYS A 215 -53.04 25.22 -3.98
C CYS A 215 -54.47 25.60 -4.53
N PRO A 216 -54.72 26.39 -5.63
CA PRO A 216 -53.80 27.00 -6.62
C PRO A 216 -54.18 28.42 -7.18
N LEU A 217 -53.36 28.92 -8.13
CA LEU A 217 -53.65 29.95 -9.18
C LEU A 217 -54.07 31.37 -8.70
N SER A 218 -53.82 32.50 -9.38
CA SER A 218 -53.15 32.87 -10.66
C SER A 218 -52.83 34.40 -10.58
N THR A 219 -52.21 35.14 -11.52
CA THR A 219 -51.90 34.89 -12.94
C THR A 219 -50.40 35.10 -13.29
N MET A 220 -50.05 36.00 -14.21
CA MET A 220 -49.05 35.71 -15.25
C MET A 220 -48.57 36.95 -16.06
N SER A 221 -47.26 37.25 -16.04
CA SER A 221 -46.52 37.80 -17.20
C SER A 221 -44.98 37.67 -17.02
N THR A 222 -44.28 37.14 -18.04
CA THR A 222 -42.82 37.21 -18.35
C THR A 222 -41.74 36.95 -17.27
N ARG A 223 -40.73 36.12 -17.61
CA ARG A 223 -39.60 35.61 -16.77
C ARG A 223 -38.48 35.01 -17.67
N PRO A 224 -37.28 34.60 -17.19
CA PRO A 224 -36.46 35.11 -16.06
C PRO A 224 -34.90 35.09 -16.24
N ASP A 225 -34.22 35.79 -15.34
CA ASP A 225 -32.90 35.58 -14.68
C ASP A 225 -31.85 34.54 -15.14
N LEU A 226 -30.59 34.99 -15.27
CA LEU A 226 -29.40 34.14 -15.49
C LEU A 226 -28.86 33.45 -14.20
N ARG A 227 -29.69 32.62 -13.55
CA ARG A 227 -29.20 31.37 -12.92
C ARG A 227 -29.10 30.23 -13.94
N ILE A 228 -29.71 30.45 -15.11
CA ILE A 228 -29.82 29.61 -16.31
C ILE A 228 -28.44 29.47 -17.00
N ALA A 229 -27.47 28.88 -16.30
CA ALA A 229 -26.23 28.35 -16.88
C ALA A 229 -25.82 27.03 -16.19
N ILE A 230 -25.71 27.05 -14.86
CA ILE A 230 -25.43 25.85 -14.06
C ILE A 230 -26.74 25.07 -13.81
N ASP A 231 -27.78 25.79 -13.40
CA ASP A 231 -29.14 25.27 -13.23
C ASP A 231 -29.70 24.70 -14.54
N THR A 232 -29.28 25.21 -15.71
CA THR A 232 -29.58 24.61 -17.02
C THR A 232 -28.68 23.49 -17.45
N MET A 233 -27.44 23.33 -16.94
CA MET A 233 -26.73 22.07 -17.18
C MET A 233 -27.38 20.95 -16.37
N GLU A 234 -27.67 21.18 -15.08
CA GLU A 234 -28.38 20.20 -14.25
C GLU A 234 -29.78 19.91 -14.80
N THR A 235 -30.61 20.93 -15.11
CA THR A 235 -31.95 20.66 -15.67
C THR A 235 -31.99 20.28 -17.16
N PHE A 236 -31.00 20.56 -18.00
CA PHE A 236 -30.97 20.02 -19.38
C PHE A 236 -30.60 18.54 -19.38
N PHE A 237 -29.75 18.09 -18.45
CA PHE A 237 -29.55 16.66 -18.21
C PHE A 237 -30.77 16.05 -17.51
N ASP A 238 -31.22 16.55 -16.34
CA ASP A 238 -32.34 15.95 -15.60
C ASP A 238 -33.67 15.96 -16.37
N SER A 239 -34.01 17.00 -17.15
CA SER A 239 -35.23 16.98 -17.96
C SER A 239 -35.13 16.04 -19.16
N ARG A 240 -33.92 15.83 -19.71
CA ARG A 240 -33.71 14.81 -20.75
C ARG A 240 -33.64 13.41 -20.16
N ILE A 241 -33.07 13.22 -18.97
CA ILE A 241 -33.09 11.95 -18.24
C ILE A 241 -34.51 11.61 -17.80
N ASP A 242 -35.32 12.52 -17.28
CA ASP A 242 -36.74 12.23 -16.96
C ASP A 242 -37.57 11.98 -18.24
N LEU A 243 -37.28 12.64 -19.36
CA LEU A 243 -37.90 12.29 -20.65
C LEU A 243 -37.44 10.91 -21.18
N LEU A 244 -36.15 10.59 -21.08
CA LEU A 244 -35.58 9.29 -21.46
C LEU A 244 -36.16 8.21 -20.55
N GLN A 245 -36.17 8.42 -19.24
CA GLN A 245 -36.72 7.55 -18.22
C GLN A 245 -38.23 7.37 -18.42
N ARG A 246 -39.00 8.39 -18.79
CA ARG A 246 -40.43 8.23 -19.15
C ARG A 246 -40.64 7.49 -20.48
N GLN A 247 -39.72 7.58 -21.43
CA GLN A 247 -39.77 6.80 -22.69
C GLN A 247 -39.34 5.34 -22.46
N ILE A 248 -38.27 5.12 -21.69
CA ILE A 248 -37.77 3.81 -21.25
C ILE A 248 -38.81 3.14 -20.34
N GLN A 249 -39.49 3.87 -19.45
CA GLN A 249 -40.61 3.35 -18.67
C GLN A 249 -41.77 2.95 -19.58
N LYS A 250 -42.15 3.78 -20.57
CA LYS A 250 -43.19 3.42 -21.56
C LYS A 250 -42.81 2.23 -22.45
N HIS A 251 -41.53 2.03 -22.74
CA HIS A 251 -41.04 0.83 -23.46
C HIS A 251 -40.96 -0.39 -22.54
N SER A 252 -40.48 -0.22 -21.30
CA SER A 252 -40.46 -1.21 -20.23
C SER A 252 -41.86 -1.73 -19.94
N ASP A 253 -42.86 -0.85 -19.81
CA ASP A 253 -44.23 -1.25 -19.50
C ASP A 253 -44.94 -1.87 -20.72
N ARG A 254 -44.61 -1.45 -21.96
CA ARG A 254 -45.02 -2.17 -23.18
C ARG A 254 -44.38 -3.56 -23.31
N LEU A 255 -43.13 -3.70 -22.88
CA LEU A 255 -42.41 -4.98 -22.87
C LEU A 255 -42.90 -5.89 -21.74
N LYS A 256 -43.17 -5.35 -20.55
CA LYS A 256 -43.80 -6.07 -19.43
C LYS A 256 -45.17 -6.60 -19.82
N PHE A 257 -46.05 -5.78 -20.42
CA PHE A 257 -47.38 -6.24 -20.81
C PHE A 257 -47.33 -7.42 -21.81
N LYS A 258 -46.41 -7.35 -22.79
CA LYS A 258 -46.14 -8.47 -23.72
C LYS A 258 -45.45 -9.67 -23.05
N ALA A 259 -44.56 -9.42 -22.09
CA ALA A 259 -43.87 -10.46 -21.34
C ALA A 259 -44.83 -11.20 -20.39
N GLU A 260 -45.69 -10.50 -19.66
CA GLU A 260 -46.71 -11.08 -18.78
C GLU A 260 -47.70 -11.95 -19.57
N GLU A 261 -48.13 -11.51 -20.75
CA GLU A 261 -49.01 -12.28 -21.64
C GLU A 261 -48.34 -13.57 -22.17
N ALA A 262 -47.02 -13.55 -22.40
CA ALA A 262 -46.24 -14.74 -22.77
C ALA A 262 -45.90 -15.64 -21.55
N LEU A 263 -45.56 -15.05 -20.41
CA LEU A 263 -45.12 -15.73 -19.19
C LEU A 263 -46.26 -16.54 -18.55
N LYS A 264 -47.50 -16.02 -18.64
CA LYS A 264 -48.72 -16.69 -18.12
C LYS A 264 -48.95 -18.11 -18.65
N LYS A 265 -48.30 -18.51 -19.75
CA LYS A 265 -48.38 -19.87 -20.33
C LYS A 265 -47.26 -20.82 -19.87
N ARG A 266 -46.27 -20.39 -19.07
CA ARG A 266 -45.08 -21.19 -18.74
C ARG A 266 -44.77 -21.33 -17.23
N VAL A 267 -45.73 -20.98 -16.38
CA VAL A 267 -45.54 -20.69 -14.94
C VAL A 267 -45.03 -21.89 -14.10
N GLN A 268 -45.59 -23.10 -14.27
CA GLN A 268 -45.49 -24.18 -13.27
C GLN A 268 -44.11 -24.86 -13.06
N SER A 269 -43.00 -24.33 -13.56
CA SER A 269 -41.64 -24.79 -13.19
C SER A 269 -40.55 -23.71 -13.28
N GLY A 270 -40.88 -22.45 -13.59
CA GLY A 270 -39.87 -21.38 -13.73
C GLY A 270 -39.46 -20.75 -12.40
N ASP A 271 -40.43 -20.57 -11.49
CA ASP A 271 -40.30 -19.69 -10.32
C ASP A 271 -39.16 -20.08 -9.38
N VAL A 272 -38.95 -21.38 -9.15
CA VAL A 272 -37.87 -21.88 -8.27
C VAL A 272 -36.48 -21.57 -8.84
N LEU A 273 -36.31 -21.49 -10.16
CA LEU A 273 -35.04 -21.12 -10.77
C LEU A 273 -34.85 -19.59 -10.75
N ALA A 274 -35.91 -18.84 -11.03
CA ALA A 274 -35.90 -17.37 -10.99
C ALA A 274 -35.61 -16.84 -9.58
N GLU A 275 -36.25 -17.38 -8.54
CA GLU A 275 -36.02 -16.98 -7.14
C GLU A 275 -34.59 -17.28 -6.69
N ASN A 276 -34.00 -18.40 -7.15
CA ASN A 276 -32.60 -18.71 -6.91
C ASN A 276 -31.67 -17.68 -7.58
N PHE A 277 -31.91 -17.34 -8.85
CA PHE A 277 -31.10 -16.35 -9.57
C PHE A 277 -31.20 -14.95 -8.94
N ASP A 278 -32.41 -14.50 -8.60
CA ASP A 278 -32.65 -13.21 -7.98
C ASP A 278 -32.01 -13.11 -6.58
N ARG A 279 -31.97 -14.24 -5.85
CA ARG A 279 -31.23 -14.39 -4.59
C ARG A 279 -29.71 -14.35 -4.79
N GLU A 280 -29.18 -14.96 -5.85
CA GLU A 280 -27.75 -14.84 -6.19
C GLU A 280 -27.37 -13.42 -6.62
N VAL A 281 -28.19 -12.75 -7.43
CA VAL A 281 -27.98 -11.34 -7.84
C VAL A 281 -28.03 -10.40 -6.63
N LYS A 282 -28.97 -10.58 -5.69
CA LYS A 282 -28.99 -9.84 -4.40
C LYS A 282 -27.73 -10.12 -3.58
N ASN A 283 -27.33 -11.37 -3.43
CA ASN A 283 -26.11 -11.75 -2.71
C ASN A 283 -24.83 -11.20 -3.36
N PHE A 284 -24.78 -11.13 -4.69
CA PHE A 284 -23.70 -10.51 -5.45
C PHE A 284 -23.66 -8.99 -5.24
N LYS A 285 -24.80 -8.30 -5.39
CA LYS A 285 -24.92 -6.85 -5.16
C LYS A 285 -24.54 -6.45 -3.73
N LEU A 286 -24.91 -7.26 -2.73
CA LEU A 286 -24.49 -7.09 -1.33
C LEU A 286 -22.96 -7.29 -1.16
N LYS A 287 -22.37 -8.33 -1.76
CA LYS A 287 -20.92 -8.56 -1.72
C LYS A 287 -20.13 -7.43 -2.42
N VAL A 288 -20.63 -6.91 -3.55
CA VAL A 288 -20.01 -5.79 -4.27
C VAL A 288 -20.13 -4.49 -3.46
N SER A 289 -21.29 -4.20 -2.88
CA SER A 289 -21.49 -3.03 -2.01
C SER A 289 -20.57 -3.07 -0.78
N ALA A 290 -20.46 -4.22 -0.10
CA ALA A 290 -19.56 -4.40 1.04
C ALA A 290 -18.08 -4.24 0.66
N ARG A 291 -17.67 -4.70 -0.53
CA ARG A 291 -16.32 -4.48 -1.09
C ARG A 291 -16.07 -2.99 -1.39
N MET A 292 -17.05 -2.30 -1.98
CA MET A 292 -16.94 -0.86 -2.26
C MET A 292 -16.81 -0.05 -0.96
N GLN A 293 -17.57 -0.40 0.08
CA GLN A 293 -17.46 0.23 1.41
C GLN A 293 -16.11 -0.04 2.09
N THR A 294 -15.54 -1.25 1.98
CA THR A 294 -14.21 -1.54 2.51
C THR A 294 -13.10 -0.82 1.74
N LEU A 295 -13.20 -0.72 0.41
CA LEU A 295 -12.27 0.07 -0.41
C LEU A 295 -12.34 1.57 -0.04
N ALA A 296 -13.54 2.16 0.04
CA ALA A 296 -13.72 3.55 0.47
C ALA A 296 -13.15 3.80 1.87
N ALA A 297 -13.44 2.94 2.86
CA ALA A 297 -12.88 3.04 4.20
C ALA A 297 -11.34 2.95 4.20
N SER A 298 -10.77 2.05 3.40
CA SER A 298 -9.31 1.92 3.26
C SER A 298 -8.69 3.19 2.65
N TRP A 299 -9.32 3.78 1.62
CA TRP A 299 -8.87 5.01 0.95
C TRP A 299 -8.91 6.22 1.89
N HIS A 300 -9.99 6.39 2.67
CA HIS A 300 -10.08 7.42 3.70
C HIS A 300 -8.98 7.23 4.77
N SER A 301 -8.72 5.98 5.20
CA SER A 301 -7.63 5.69 6.14
C SER A 301 -6.26 6.06 5.56
N ALA A 302 -6.00 5.75 4.28
CA ALA A 302 -4.75 6.07 3.60
C ALA A 302 -4.56 7.58 3.42
N LYS A 303 -5.63 8.34 3.12
CA LYS A 303 -5.59 9.81 3.05
C LYS A 303 -5.26 10.42 4.42
N VAL A 304 -5.83 9.90 5.50
CA VAL A 304 -5.52 10.35 6.88
C VAL A 304 -4.08 10.01 7.27
N VAL A 305 -3.62 8.78 7.04
CA VAL A 305 -2.23 8.35 7.31
C VAL A 305 -1.24 9.21 6.54
N ARG A 306 -1.41 9.37 5.22
CA ARG A 306 -0.53 10.23 4.40
C ARG A 306 -0.50 11.68 4.85
N THR A 307 -1.59 12.18 5.45
CA THR A 307 -1.65 13.56 6.00
C THR A 307 -0.89 13.66 7.33
N ARG A 308 -1.08 12.70 8.25
CA ARG A 308 -0.31 12.59 9.50
C ARG A 308 1.18 12.50 9.22
N ASP A 309 1.59 11.69 8.25
CA ASP A 309 3.00 11.43 7.97
C ASP A 309 3.68 12.65 7.34
N LYS A 310 2.97 13.43 6.52
CA LYS A 310 3.40 14.77 6.05
C LYS A 310 3.55 15.78 7.21
N VAL A 311 2.59 15.84 8.13
CA VAL A 311 2.67 16.74 9.29
C VAL A 311 3.83 16.35 10.21
N THR A 312 4.02 15.05 10.46
CA THR A 312 5.13 14.52 11.26
C THR A 312 6.47 14.85 10.60
N PHE A 313 6.59 14.66 9.28
CA PHE A 313 7.77 15.06 8.51
C PHE A 313 8.08 16.55 8.64
N PHE A 314 7.09 17.42 8.42
CA PHE A 314 7.25 18.87 8.54
C PHE A 314 7.70 19.28 9.96
N LEU A 315 7.04 18.79 10.99
CA LEU A 315 7.37 19.09 12.38
C LEU A 315 8.75 18.53 12.78
N GLY A 316 9.16 17.37 12.25
CA GLY A 316 10.48 16.78 12.49
C GLY A 316 11.62 17.55 11.82
N VAL A 317 11.42 18.08 10.61
CA VAL A 317 12.41 18.94 9.93
C VAL A 317 12.48 20.30 10.63
N MET A 318 11.33 20.89 10.98
CA MET A 318 11.27 22.18 11.66
C MET A 318 11.83 22.13 13.09
N SER A 319 11.63 21.03 13.84
CA SER A 319 12.22 20.90 15.18
C SER A 319 13.75 20.79 15.13
N LEU A 320 14.32 20.11 14.13
CA LEU A 320 15.76 20.07 13.89
C LEU A 320 16.30 21.47 13.55
N LEU A 321 15.64 22.17 12.61
CA LEU A 321 16.03 23.51 12.18
C LEU A 321 15.96 24.54 13.33
N VAL A 322 14.86 24.56 14.08
CA VAL A 322 14.70 25.41 15.27
C VAL A 322 15.74 25.06 16.34
N SER A 323 16.07 23.79 16.54
CA SER A 323 17.11 23.41 17.50
C SER A 323 18.47 24.00 17.14
N ALA A 324 18.85 24.00 15.85
CA ALA A 324 20.09 24.61 15.37
C ALA A 324 20.07 26.15 15.47
N PHE A 325 18.96 26.81 15.14
CA PHE A 325 18.82 28.26 15.34
C PHE A 325 18.87 28.67 16.81
N LEU A 326 18.26 27.89 17.72
CA LEU A 326 18.35 28.13 19.16
C LEU A 326 19.80 28.02 19.65
N PHE A 327 20.61 27.10 19.11
CA PHE A 327 22.05 27.03 19.45
C PHE A 327 22.82 28.28 19.04
N GLY A 328 22.63 28.74 17.79
CA GLY A 328 23.36 29.89 17.27
C GLY A 328 22.92 31.25 17.80
N LEU A 329 21.64 31.41 18.18
CA LEU A 329 21.06 32.71 18.55
C LEU A 329 20.73 32.86 20.04
N ALA A 330 20.34 31.78 20.71
CA ALA A 330 19.80 31.86 22.07
C ALA A 330 19.92 30.53 22.85
N PRO A 331 21.14 30.01 23.06
CA PRO A 331 21.38 28.67 23.63
C PRO A 331 20.77 28.48 25.01
N GLN A 332 20.50 29.56 25.75
CA GLN A 332 19.81 29.55 27.03
C GLN A 332 18.40 28.91 26.99
N TRP A 333 17.75 28.86 25.81
CA TRP A 333 16.45 28.23 25.62
C TRP A 333 16.50 26.72 25.35
N ILE A 334 17.66 26.12 25.10
CA ILE A 334 17.77 24.70 24.73
C ILE A 334 17.24 23.75 25.83
N PRO A 335 17.51 23.97 27.14
CA PRO A 335 16.89 23.18 28.20
C PRO A 335 15.36 23.29 28.24
N VAL A 336 14.82 24.47 27.88
CA VAL A 336 13.37 24.70 27.77
C VAL A 336 12.82 23.91 26.59
N ALA A 337 13.43 24.04 25.41
CA ALA A 337 13.05 23.33 24.19
C ALA A 337 13.09 21.79 24.37
N TYR A 338 14.12 21.26 25.04
CA TYR A 338 14.22 19.84 25.41
C TYR A 338 12.97 19.38 26.19
N THR A 339 12.62 20.11 27.26
CA THR A 339 11.49 19.71 28.10
C THR A 339 10.14 19.91 27.43
N VAL A 340 9.93 20.99 26.67
CA VAL A 340 8.69 21.22 25.90
C VAL A 340 8.49 20.15 24.81
N GLN A 341 9.54 19.81 24.05
CA GLN A 341 9.46 18.74 23.05
C GLN A 341 9.17 17.39 23.70
N GLY A 342 9.80 17.06 24.82
CA GLY A 342 9.57 15.79 25.51
C GLY A 342 8.20 15.70 26.19
N LEU A 343 7.66 16.81 26.72
CA LEU A 343 6.30 16.87 27.25
C LEU A 343 5.23 16.64 26.17
N TYR A 344 5.54 16.87 24.89
CA TYR A 344 4.71 16.46 23.76
C TYR A 344 4.97 15.01 23.32
N LEU A 345 6.22 14.65 23.07
CA LEU A 345 6.60 13.38 22.45
C LEU A 345 6.44 12.17 23.40
N LEU A 346 6.81 12.30 24.68
CA LEU A 346 6.80 11.16 25.61
C LEU A 346 5.37 10.69 25.98
N PRO A 347 4.38 11.56 26.27
CA PRO A 347 3.01 11.10 26.50
C PRO A 347 2.37 10.47 25.25
N LEU A 348 2.62 11.03 24.05
CA LEU A 348 2.18 10.46 22.79
C LEU A 348 2.76 9.06 22.55
N ARG A 349 4.04 8.87 22.87
CA ARG A 349 4.69 7.55 22.82
C ARG A 349 4.14 6.60 23.87
N ALA A 350 3.91 7.07 25.11
CA ALA A 350 3.34 6.26 26.19
C ALA A 350 1.94 5.73 25.85
N TYR A 351 1.06 6.59 25.31
CA TYR A 351 -0.25 6.20 24.79
C TYR A 351 -0.11 5.14 23.67
N THR A 352 0.75 5.40 22.68
CA THR A 352 0.98 4.51 21.54
C THR A 352 1.53 3.14 21.97
N TYR A 353 2.48 3.12 22.91
CA TYR A 353 3.10 1.91 23.45
C TYR A 353 2.15 1.14 24.37
N LYS A 354 1.22 1.82 25.07
CA LYS A 354 0.13 1.14 25.78
C LYS A 354 -0.79 0.42 24.79
N LYS A 355 -1.21 1.09 23.72
CA LYS A 355 -2.06 0.54 22.65
C LYS A 355 -1.40 -0.61 21.88
N ARG A 356 -0.09 -0.51 21.60
CA ARG A 356 0.73 -1.58 20.98
C ARG A 356 1.19 -2.68 21.95
N SER A 357 0.77 -2.64 23.21
CA SER A 357 1.21 -3.55 24.29
C SER A 357 2.71 -3.48 24.69
N TRP A 358 3.52 -2.64 24.05
CA TRP A 358 4.97 -2.42 24.25
C TRP A 358 5.35 -1.53 25.44
N HIS A 359 4.41 -1.14 26.31
CA HIS A 359 4.64 -0.20 27.41
C HIS A 359 5.68 -0.60 28.48
N TYR A 360 6.34 -1.77 28.39
CA TYR A 360 7.46 -2.11 29.27
C TYR A 360 8.80 -1.53 28.80
N PHE A 361 8.96 -1.16 27.52
CA PHE A 361 10.11 -0.38 27.05
C PHE A 361 10.21 1.02 27.72
N LEU A 362 9.10 1.55 28.24
CA LEU A 362 9.07 2.86 28.90
C LEU A 362 9.79 2.86 30.26
N PHE A 363 10.21 1.69 30.77
CA PHE A 363 11.03 1.55 31.98
C PHE A 363 12.53 1.40 31.68
N ASP A 364 12.94 1.38 30.40
CA ASP A 364 14.35 1.31 30.02
C ASP A 364 15.12 2.59 30.42
N LEU A 365 16.44 2.45 30.63
CA LEU A 365 17.33 3.47 31.20
C LEU A 365 17.17 4.87 30.58
N CYS A 366 16.95 4.96 29.27
CA CYS A 366 16.88 6.25 28.57
C CYS A 366 15.67 7.11 28.98
N TYR A 367 14.55 6.50 29.39
CA TYR A 367 13.41 7.23 29.97
C TYR A 367 13.71 7.66 31.41
N TYR A 368 14.31 6.78 32.21
CA TYR A 368 14.73 7.09 33.57
C TYR A 368 15.72 8.27 33.62
N VAL A 369 16.76 8.26 32.77
CA VAL A 369 17.72 9.36 32.66
C VAL A 369 17.06 10.62 32.10
N THR A 370 16.12 10.53 31.15
CA THR A 370 15.34 11.71 30.70
C THR A 370 14.56 12.36 31.85
N VAL A 371 13.97 11.57 32.75
CA VAL A 371 13.29 12.08 33.95
C VAL A 371 14.30 12.68 34.94
N LEU A 372 15.44 12.03 35.21
CA LEU A 372 16.49 12.60 36.06
C LEU A 372 17.04 13.93 35.51
N ASN A 373 17.23 14.02 34.19
CA ASN A 373 17.66 15.24 33.52
C ASN A 373 16.67 16.39 33.81
N TRP A 374 15.35 16.15 33.73
CA TRP A 374 14.35 17.18 34.06
C TRP A 374 14.30 17.52 35.55
N ILE A 375 14.47 16.52 36.42
CA ILE A 375 14.60 16.73 37.87
C ILE A 375 15.79 17.64 38.18
N TYR A 376 16.93 17.44 37.52
CA TYR A 376 18.08 18.33 37.63
C TYR A 376 17.78 19.75 37.10
N LEU A 377 17.30 19.86 35.85
CA LEU A 377 17.13 21.14 35.16
C LEU A 377 16.15 22.11 35.83
N TRP A 378 15.15 21.59 36.56
CA TRP A 378 14.05 22.39 37.12
C TRP A 378 13.98 22.41 38.65
N PHE A 379 14.43 21.35 39.34
CA PHE A 379 14.24 21.22 40.79
C PHE A 379 15.55 21.26 41.58
N PHE A 380 16.65 20.70 41.05
CA PHE A 380 17.93 20.60 41.77
C PHE A 380 19.17 21.06 40.97
N PRO A 381 19.18 22.25 40.35
CA PRO A 381 20.29 22.74 39.51
C PRO A 381 21.59 23.03 40.29
N SER A 382 21.55 23.05 41.62
CA SER A 382 22.71 23.17 42.51
C SER A 382 23.35 21.83 42.89
N ASN A 383 22.72 20.69 42.59
CA ASN A 383 23.20 19.38 43.02
C ASN A 383 24.29 18.83 42.08
N THR A 384 25.54 18.89 42.55
CA THR A 384 26.73 18.42 41.83
C THR A 384 26.71 16.93 41.50
N ALA A 385 26.27 16.07 42.43
CA ALA A 385 26.20 14.64 42.20
C ALA A 385 25.16 14.28 41.13
N LEU A 386 23.98 14.92 41.19
CA LEU A 386 22.95 14.73 40.18
C LEU A 386 23.39 15.25 38.81
N PHE A 387 24.05 16.41 38.74
CA PHE A 387 24.62 16.91 37.48
C PHE A 387 25.63 15.94 36.88
N MET A 388 26.59 15.42 37.67
CA MET A 388 27.59 14.46 37.18
C MET A 388 26.94 13.21 36.59
N ALA A 389 25.96 12.61 37.27
CA ALA A 389 25.25 11.44 36.75
C ALA A 389 24.44 11.76 35.48
N CYS A 390 23.72 12.88 35.46
CA CYS A 390 22.95 13.30 34.28
C CYS A 390 23.86 13.56 33.07
N TYR A 391 25.00 14.22 33.26
CA TYR A 391 25.98 14.47 32.20
C TYR A 391 26.58 13.16 31.68
N CYS A 392 27.08 12.28 32.56
CA CYS A 392 27.73 11.04 32.18
C CYS A 392 26.77 10.08 31.49
N LEU A 393 25.60 9.81 32.08
CA LEU A 393 24.61 8.89 31.49
C LEU A 393 24.05 9.41 30.16
N SER A 394 23.86 10.73 30.02
CA SER A 394 23.40 11.33 28.76
C SER A 394 24.41 11.17 27.62
N HIS A 395 25.71 11.41 27.88
CA HIS A 395 26.77 11.30 26.88
C HIS A 395 27.27 9.86 26.66
N GLY A 396 27.17 9.01 27.67
CA GLY A 396 27.57 7.61 27.59
C GLY A 396 26.48 6.73 27.01
N SER A 397 25.71 6.09 27.89
CA SER A 397 24.77 5.04 27.48
C SER A 397 23.60 5.54 26.63
N LEU A 398 23.12 6.78 26.84
CA LEU A 398 22.05 7.36 26.02
C LEU A 398 22.52 7.72 24.60
N ALA A 399 23.61 8.47 24.45
CA ALA A 399 24.14 8.82 23.13
C ALA A 399 24.60 7.59 22.34
N SER A 400 25.38 6.70 22.99
CA SER A 400 25.93 5.50 22.36
C SER A 400 24.83 4.52 21.93
N ALA A 401 23.65 4.56 22.57
CA ALA A 401 22.50 3.76 22.13
C ALA A 401 22.00 4.13 20.72
N VAL A 402 22.34 5.31 20.17
CA VAL A 402 22.10 5.63 18.75
C VAL A 402 22.81 4.64 17.82
N ILE A 403 24.06 4.30 18.16
CA ILE A 403 24.87 3.31 17.43
C ILE A 403 24.32 1.91 17.71
N THR A 404 24.23 1.53 18.99
CA THR A 404 23.92 0.16 19.42
C THR A 404 22.55 -0.33 18.99
N TRP A 405 21.52 0.53 19.04
CA TRP A 405 20.15 0.22 18.61
C TRP A 405 19.86 0.64 17.16
N ARG A 406 20.86 1.18 16.43
CA ARG A 406 20.72 1.75 15.09
C ARG A 406 19.56 2.75 14.97
N ASN A 407 19.44 3.63 15.95
CA ASN A 407 18.43 4.69 15.92
C ASN A 407 18.64 5.55 14.66
N SER A 408 17.53 5.87 14.01
CA SER A 408 17.49 6.24 12.59
C SER A 408 16.70 7.53 12.45
N LEU A 409 17.30 8.57 11.86
CA LEU A 409 16.61 9.84 11.60
C LEU A 409 15.61 9.66 10.46
N VAL A 410 14.33 9.49 10.81
CA VAL A 410 13.23 9.24 9.86
C VAL A 410 12.09 10.19 10.20
N PHE A 411 12.10 11.38 9.59
CA PHE A 411 11.19 12.48 9.94
C PHE A 411 9.69 12.14 9.86
N HIS A 412 9.28 11.20 9.00
CA HIS A 412 7.86 10.83 8.86
C HIS A 412 7.36 9.80 9.90
N ASP A 413 8.24 9.18 10.68
CA ASP A 413 7.90 8.21 11.73
C ASP A 413 8.11 8.82 13.12
N SER A 414 7.00 9.10 13.82
CA SER A 414 7.03 9.72 15.16
C SER A 414 7.68 8.85 16.23
N ASP A 415 7.74 7.53 16.07
CA ASP A 415 8.42 6.63 17.01
C ASP A 415 9.94 6.69 16.82
N LYS A 416 10.40 6.82 15.57
CA LYS A 416 11.80 7.07 15.23
C LYS A 416 12.26 8.46 15.69
N VAL A 417 11.48 9.51 15.42
CA VAL A 417 11.75 10.87 15.91
C VAL A 417 11.81 10.91 17.44
N THR A 418 10.85 10.29 18.14
CA THR A 418 10.88 10.26 19.62
C THR A 418 12.04 9.45 20.18
N SER A 419 12.44 8.36 19.52
CA SER A 419 13.66 7.62 19.89
C SER A 419 14.88 8.51 19.79
N LEU A 420 15.06 9.19 18.66
CA LEU A 420 16.25 10.02 18.44
C LEU A 420 16.29 11.23 19.39
N PHE A 421 15.13 11.84 19.67
CA PHE A 421 14.99 12.88 20.68
C PHE A 421 15.49 12.41 22.06
N VAL A 422 15.04 11.25 22.56
CA VAL A 422 15.46 10.70 23.85
C VAL A 422 16.98 10.46 23.92
N HIS A 423 17.60 10.06 22.80
CA HIS A 423 19.01 9.66 22.76
C HIS A 423 20.01 10.79 22.40
N ILE A 424 19.60 11.80 21.63
CA ILE A 424 20.49 12.92 21.20
C ILE A 424 20.19 14.22 21.96
N TYR A 425 18.93 14.52 22.28
CA TYR A 425 18.58 15.83 22.86
C TYR A 425 19.09 15.99 24.31
N ALA A 426 19.25 14.88 25.02
CA ALA A 426 19.88 14.82 26.34
C ALA A 426 21.36 15.26 26.33
N PRO A 427 22.30 14.55 25.66
CA PRO A 427 23.71 14.98 25.60
C PRO A 427 23.86 16.36 24.96
N TYR A 428 23.09 16.67 23.91
CA TYR A 428 23.05 18.02 23.32
C TYR A 428 22.77 19.12 24.36
N THR A 429 21.74 18.94 25.21
CA THR A 429 21.40 19.92 26.26
C THR A 429 22.52 20.06 27.29
N PHE A 430 23.17 18.96 27.69
CA PHE A 430 24.27 18.99 28.67
C PHE A 430 25.59 19.51 28.10
N THR A 431 25.90 19.27 26.82
CA THR A 431 26.95 19.95 26.06
C THR A 431 26.74 21.47 26.10
N VAL A 432 25.54 21.93 25.76
CA VAL A 432 25.21 23.36 25.78
C VAL A 432 25.41 23.96 27.16
N ILE A 433 24.86 23.33 28.20
CA ILE A 433 25.00 23.80 29.60
C ILE A 433 26.46 23.91 30.04
N ARG A 434 27.34 22.97 29.64
CA ARG A 434 28.77 23.00 30.03
C ARG A 434 29.62 23.96 29.20
N HIS A 435 29.31 24.16 27.92
CA HIS A 435 30.24 24.75 26.94
C HIS A 435 29.74 26.02 26.23
N PHE A 436 28.43 26.24 26.13
CA PHE A 436 27.84 27.27 25.24
C PHE A 436 26.71 28.10 25.89
N TYR A 437 26.33 27.81 27.14
CA TYR A 437 25.26 28.51 27.85
C TYR A 437 25.81 29.80 28.51
N PRO A 438 25.27 31.00 28.19
CA PRO A 438 25.74 32.26 28.77
C PRO A 438 25.46 32.31 30.27
N ASN A 439 26.48 32.67 31.06
CA ASN A 439 26.43 32.65 32.53
C ASN A 439 25.91 31.33 33.13
N ALA A 440 26.32 30.19 32.57
CA ALA A 440 25.81 28.86 32.95
C ALA A 440 25.77 28.62 34.47
N GLU A 441 26.77 29.10 35.21
CA GLU A 441 26.88 28.94 36.66
C GLU A 441 25.83 29.72 37.49
N GLU A 442 25.19 30.75 36.92
CA GLU A 442 24.10 31.48 37.59
C GLU A 442 22.81 30.65 37.57
N ARG A 443 22.53 29.98 36.43
CA ARG A 443 21.36 29.11 36.28
C ARG A 443 21.59 27.70 36.83
N PHE A 444 22.83 27.21 36.79
CA PHE A 444 23.23 25.86 37.18
C PHE A 444 24.41 25.91 38.17
N PRO A 445 24.18 26.27 39.45
CA PRO A 445 25.25 26.47 40.43
C PRO A 445 26.14 25.24 40.69
N ALA A 446 25.69 24.03 40.32
CA ALA A 446 26.51 22.81 40.35
C ALA A 446 27.83 22.94 39.56
N LEU A 447 27.85 23.75 38.48
CA LEU A 447 29.05 23.95 37.65
C LEU A 447 30.20 24.63 38.43
N LYS A 448 29.89 25.52 39.38
CA LYS A 448 30.90 26.23 40.21
C LYS A 448 31.79 25.29 41.02
N ALA A 449 31.28 24.11 41.35
CA ALA A 449 31.96 23.08 42.10
C ALA A 449 32.45 21.91 41.22
N LEU A 450 32.35 22.05 39.89
CA LEU A 450 32.74 21.06 38.89
C LEU A 450 33.43 21.74 37.67
N PRO A 451 34.57 22.43 37.86
CA PRO A 451 35.34 22.96 36.72
C PRO A 451 35.84 21.83 35.79
N TYR A 452 36.21 20.69 36.39
CA TYR A 452 36.58 19.43 35.75
C TYR A 452 35.82 18.27 36.44
N LEU A 453 35.70 17.12 35.78
CA LEU A 453 35.19 15.90 36.40
C LEU A 453 36.34 15.10 37.02
N ASP A 454 36.23 14.73 38.31
CA ASP A 454 37.04 13.63 38.85
C ASP A 454 36.53 12.31 38.27
N PRO A 455 37.34 11.54 37.50
CA PRO A 455 36.85 10.34 36.84
C PRO A 455 36.32 9.26 37.78
N VAL A 456 36.93 9.11 38.96
CA VAL A 456 36.54 8.06 39.92
C VAL A 456 35.19 8.41 40.53
N ARG A 457 35.03 9.64 41.05
CA ARG A 457 33.76 10.11 41.59
C ARG A 457 32.66 10.19 40.53
N ALA A 458 32.97 10.60 39.30
CA ALA A 458 31.99 10.65 38.21
C ALA A 458 31.40 9.27 37.93
N LEU A 459 32.25 8.26 37.68
CA LEU A 459 31.83 6.89 37.38
C LEU A 459 31.17 6.18 38.59
N LEU A 460 31.58 6.50 39.82
CA LEU A 460 30.91 5.98 41.03
C LEU A 460 29.51 6.57 41.22
N VAL A 461 29.33 7.87 40.95
CA VAL A 461 28.04 8.56 41.13
C VAL A 461 27.06 8.22 40.01
N SER A 462 27.52 8.17 38.75
CA SER A 462 26.70 7.68 37.64
C SER A 462 26.38 6.19 37.79
N GLY A 463 27.37 5.37 38.17
CA GLY A 463 27.23 3.94 38.42
C GLY A 463 26.25 3.62 39.56
N ALA A 464 26.27 4.37 40.66
CA ALA A 464 25.31 4.21 41.76
C ALA A 464 23.87 4.52 41.31
N ILE A 465 23.68 5.58 40.52
CA ILE A 465 22.37 5.95 39.96
C ILE A 465 21.90 4.92 38.92
N TYR A 466 22.79 4.45 38.03
CA TYR A 466 22.55 3.33 37.12
C TYR A 466 22.09 2.08 37.88
N LEU A 467 22.79 1.70 38.96
CA LEU A 467 22.46 0.51 39.75
C LEU A 467 21.10 0.64 40.44
N SER A 468 20.71 1.85 40.87
CA SER A 468 19.36 2.09 41.41
C SER A 468 18.27 1.82 40.35
N TRP A 469 18.46 2.27 39.11
CA TRP A 469 17.58 1.94 37.99
C TRP A 469 17.62 0.44 37.67
N GLN A 470 18.81 -0.16 37.59
CA GLN A 470 19.00 -1.58 37.25
C GLN A 470 18.26 -2.50 38.23
N PHE A 471 18.31 -2.17 39.53
CA PHE A 471 17.56 -2.85 40.58
C PHE A 471 16.04 -2.68 40.43
N MET A 472 15.56 -1.45 40.20
CA MET A 472 14.14 -1.18 39.95
C MET A 472 13.63 -1.92 38.72
N TYR A 473 14.40 -1.94 37.63
CA TYR A 473 14.08 -2.62 36.38
C TYR A 473 14.05 -4.15 36.58
N TRP A 474 15.07 -4.72 37.22
CA TRP A 474 15.10 -6.14 37.57
C TRP A 474 13.89 -6.55 38.41
N LYS A 475 13.63 -5.84 39.51
CA LYS A 475 12.50 -6.16 40.41
C LYS A 475 11.14 -5.99 39.73
N PHE A 476 10.89 -4.87 39.08
CA PHE A 476 9.56 -4.56 38.53
C PHE A 476 9.29 -5.24 37.18
N VAL A 477 10.28 -5.36 36.30
CA VAL A 477 10.09 -5.92 34.95
C VAL A 477 10.43 -7.41 34.91
N LEU A 478 11.63 -7.80 35.35
CA LEU A 478 12.09 -9.19 35.21
C LEU A 478 11.49 -10.13 36.26
N VAL A 479 11.35 -9.68 37.51
CA VAL A 479 10.72 -10.48 38.59
C VAL A 479 9.19 -10.32 38.58
N ASP A 480 8.66 -9.14 38.88
CA ASP A 480 7.22 -8.95 39.15
C ASP A 480 6.32 -9.12 37.91
N ARG A 481 6.88 -9.19 36.70
CA ARG A 481 6.13 -9.37 35.44
C ARG A 481 6.62 -10.55 34.59
N ARG A 482 7.49 -11.42 35.13
CA ARG A 482 8.10 -12.57 34.43
C ARG A 482 7.10 -13.37 33.59
N THR A 483 6.00 -13.80 34.20
CA THR A 483 4.94 -14.61 33.57
C THR A 483 4.25 -13.93 32.38
N LYS A 484 4.26 -12.59 32.31
CA LYS A 484 3.70 -11.80 31.19
C LYS A 484 4.70 -11.56 30.05
N ILE A 485 5.98 -11.82 30.31
CA ILE A 485 7.08 -11.77 29.33
C ILE A 485 7.29 -13.16 28.73
N GLU A 486 7.33 -14.21 29.57
CA GLU A 486 7.47 -15.61 29.18
C GLU A 486 6.31 -16.11 28.31
N SER A 487 5.08 -15.63 28.57
CA SER A 487 3.90 -15.89 27.74
C SER A 487 3.88 -15.10 26.41
N GLY A 488 4.94 -14.37 26.07
CA GLY A 488 5.08 -13.60 24.82
C GLY A 488 4.17 -12.36 24.71
N GLN A 489 3.26 -12.13 25.66
CA GLN A 489 2.29 -11.03 25.63
C GLN A 489 2.93 -9.63 25.78
N ARG A 490 4.18 -9.56 26.26
CA ARG A 490 4.90 -8.32 26.55
C ARG A 490 6.35 -8.41 26.08
N THR A 491 6.71 -7.60 25.10
CA THR A 491 8.10 -7.38 24.70
C THR A 491 8.79 -6.41 25.68
N THR A 492 10.04 -6.71 26.00
CA THR A 492 10.99 -5.88 26.77
C THR A 492 12.28 -5.75 25.97
N SER A 493 13.19 -4.84 26.33
CA SER A 493 14.49 -4.72 25.66
C SER A 493 15.32 -6.01 25.68
N PHE A 494 15.24 -6.81 26.76
CA PHE A 494 15.83 -8.15 26.84
C PHE A 494 15.19 -9.12 25.81
N SER A 495 13.86 -9.23 25.80
CA SER A 495 13.12 -10.11 24.88
C SER A 495 13.32 -9.70 23.42
N TYR A 496 13.42 -8.39 23.13
CA TYR A 496 13.68 -7.87 21.80
C TYR A 496 15.08 -8.26 21.30
N LEU A 497 16.13 -7.97 22.08
CA LEU A 497 17.51 -8.29 21.70
C LEU A 497 17.76 -9.80 21.60
N LEU A 498 17.13 -10.62 22.46
CA LEU A 498 17.22 -12.08 22.36
C LEU A 498 16.57 -12.63 21.08
N ASN A 499 15.59 -11.92 20.50
CA ASN A 499 14.95 -12.30 19.25
C ASN A 499 15.64 -11.71 17.99
N ASP A 500 16.44 -10.64 18.12
CA ASP A 500 17.25 -10.13 17.00
C ASP A 500 18.48 -11.03 16.72
N LYS A 501 18.23 -12.09 15.94
CA LYS A 501 19.27 -13.00 15.45
C LYS A 501 20.23 -12.37 14.42
N ARG A 502 19.99 -11.14 13.96
CA ARG A 502 20.88 -10.40 13.03
C ARG A 502 21.90 -9.54 13.79
N GLY A 503 21.51 -9.00 14.94
CA GLY A 503 22.39 -8.27 15.85
C GLY A 503 23.57 -9.10 16.38
N ALA A 504 24.72 -8.46 16.62
CA ALA A 504 25.84 -9.11 17.30
C ALA A 504 25.48 -9.47 18.76
N ILE A 505 24.78 -8.55 19.45
CA ILE A 505 24.32 -8.73 20.83
C ILE A 505 23.33 -9.89 20.94
N GLY A 506 22.32 -9.97 20.07
CA GLY A 506 21.35 -11.05 20.08
C GLY A 506 21.97 -12.42 19.81
N ARG A 507 22.93 -12.50 18.89
CA ARG A 507 23.72 -13.73 18.67
C ARG A 507 24.51 -14.13 19.93
N ALA A 508 25.27 -13.20 20.53
CA ALA A 508 26.04 -13.47 21.76
C ALA A 508 25.15 -13.86 22.96
N LEU A 509 23.97 -13.24 23.10
CA LEU A 509 23.01 -13.58 24.14
C LEU A 509 22.32 -14.93 23.89
N SER A 510 22.13 -15.33 22.62
CA SER A 510 21.55 -16.63 22.26
C SER A 510 22.47 -17.80 22.64
N THR A 511 23.80 -17.62 22.56
CA THR A 511 24.80 -18.63 22.96
C THR A 511 24.92 -18.82 24.48
N VAL A 512 24.41 -17.89 25.29
CA VAL A 512 24.36 -18.05 26.76
C VAL A 512 23.25 -19.06 27.13
N PRO A 513 23.49 -20.02 28.05
CA PRO A 513 22.45 -20.94 28.53
C PRO A 513 21.26 -20.20 29.17
N PRO A 514 20.00 -20.65 28.98
CA PRO A 514 18.81 -19.89 29.38
C PRO A 514 18.84 -19.34 30.82
N GLN A 515 19.28 -20.15 31.78
CA GLN A 515 19.37 -19.81 33.20
C GLN A 515 20.28 -18.61 33.52
N TYR A 516 21.23 -18.26 32.64
CA TYR A 516 22.16 -17.15 32.83
C TYR A 516 21.86 -15.93 31.96
N ARG A 517 20.95 -16.03 30.98
CA ARG A 517 20.71 -14.95 29.99
C ARG A 517 20.32 -13.62 30.63
N GLU A 518 19.45 -13.63 31.64
CA GLU A 518 19.05 -12.42 32.36
C GLU A 518 20.24 -11.76 33.08
N MET A 519 21.04 -12.56 33.78
CA MET A 519 22.24 -12.08 34.49
C MET A 519 23.30 -11.56 33.51
N SER A 520 23.63 -12.31 32.46
CA SER A 520 24.58 -11.90 31.42
C SER A 520 24.12 -10.64 30.69
N PHE A 521 22.82 -10.46 30.49
CA PHE A 521 22.27 -9.23 29.92
C PHE A 521 22.48 -8.03 30.86
N MET A 522 22.09 -8.13 32.14
CA MET A 522 22.27 -7.04 33.10
C MET A 522 23.74 -6.69 33.34
N THR A 523 24.62 -7.68 33.48
CA THR A 523 26.09 -7.45 33.57
C THR A 523 26.62 -6.80 32.29
N GLY A 524 26.18 -7.24 31.12
CA GLY A 524 26.55 -6.64 29.83
C GLY A 524 26.08 -5.19 29.70
N GLN A 525 24.87 -4.84 30.17
CA GLN A 525 24.37 -3.46 30.20
C GLN A 525 25.18 -2.57 31.15
N LEU A 526 25.55 -3.07 32.34
CA LEU A 526 26.37 -2.33 33.30
C LEU A 526 27.77 -2.03 32.73
N VAL A 527 28.45 -3.05 32.19
CA VAL A 527 29.76 -2.88 31.53
C VAL A 527 29.66 -1.93 30.33
N TYR A 528 28.58 -2.01 29.55
CA TYR A 528 28.33 -1.08 28.44
C TYR A 528 28.14 0.37 28.92
N SER A 529 27.43 0.63 30.02
CA SER A 529 27.29 2.00 30.55
C SER A 529 28.65 2.55 30.98
N LEU A 530 29.38 1.79 31.82
CA LEU A 530 30.70 2.21 32.33
C LEU A 530 31.71 2.46 31.19
N LEU A 531 31.74 1.63 30.14
CA LEU A 531 32.62 1.83 28.99
C LEU A 531 32.20 3.01 28.10
N THR A 532 30.90 3.22 27.91
CA THR A 532 30.40 4.34 27.09
C THR A 532 30.50 5.68 27.79
N GLU A 533 30.56 5.71 29.11
CA GLU A 533 30.76 6.93 29.91
C GLU A 533 32.22 7.44 29.88
N LEU A 534 33.21 6.62 29.52
CA LEU A 534 34.63 7.01 29.54
C LEU A 534 34.94 8.26 28.68
N PRO A 535 34.48 8.41 27.42
CA PRO A 535 34.73 9.63 26.65
C PRO A 535 34.10 10.87 27.31
N ALA A 536 32.90 10.74 27.87
CA ALA A 536 32.20 11.83 28.55
C ALA A 536 33.02 12.39 29.71
N VAL A 537 33.62 11.49 30.49
CA VAL A 537 34.46 11.80 31.65
C VAL A 537 35.84 12.36 31.27
N TYR A 538 36.53 11.74 30.30
CA TYR A 538 37.94 12.05 30.01
C TYR A 538 38.18 13.04 28.84
N LEU A 539 37.17 13.33 28.00
CA LEU A 539 37.36 14.12 26.77
C LEU A 539 36.27 15.17 26.54
N LEU A 540 34.99 14.82 26.73
CA LEU A 540 33.88 15.70 26.33
C LEU A 540 33.59 16.81 27.36
N TYR A 541 33.93 16.61 28.62
CA TYR A 541 33.64 17.59 29.68
C TYR A 541 34.52 18.83 29.61
N ASP A 542 35.82 18.65 29.38
CA ASP A 542 36.81 19.72 29.45
C ASP A 542 36.99 20.45 28.11
N SER A 543 36.59 19.83 26.99
CA SER A 543 36.80 20.39 25.64
C SER A 543 35.49 20.56 24.86
N PRO A 544 35.11 21.80 24.47
CA PRO A 544 33.95 22.04 23.62
C PRO A 544 34.12 21.46 22.22
N ALA A 545 35.36 21.37 21.72
CA ALA A 545 35.67 20.80 20.41
C ALA A 545 35.43 19.28 20.37
N TRP A 546 35.91 18.53 21.37
CA TRP A 546 35.62 17.09 21.47
C TRP A 546 34.13 16.83 21.73
N SER A 547 33.48 17.64 22.57
CA SER A 547 32.02 17.56 22.81
C SER A 547 31.22 17.76 21.52
N ALA A 548 31.54 18.79 20.72
CA ALA A 548 30.90 19.04 19.43
C ALA A 548 31.19 17.92 18.41
N ALA A 549 32.44 17.46 18.30
CA ALA A 549 32.81 16.37 17.40
C ALA A 549 32.06 15.06 17.73
N PHE A 550 31.88 14.75 19.02
CA PHE A 550 31.10 13.60 19.46
C PHE A 550 29.62 13.72 19.06
N LEU A 551 28.98 14.87 19.30
CA LEU A 551 27.59 15.09 18.87
C LEU A 551 27.44 14.99 17.35
N ILE A 552 28.40 15.52 16.57
CA ILE A 552 28.43 15.38 15.11
C ILE A 552 28.50 13.90 14.72
N VAL A 553 29.42 13.10 15.29
CA VAL A 553 29.54 11.67 14.99
C VAL A 553 28.24 10.91 15.32
N ILE A 554 27.66 11.12 16.51
CA ILE A 554 26.41 10.46 16.91
C ILE A 554 25.24 10.86 16.00
N PHE A 555 25.15 12.15 15.63
CA PHE A 555 24.13 12.63 14.71
C PHE A 555 24.32 12.06 13.29
N SER A 556 25.55 12.07 12.75
CA SER A 556 25.88 11.48 11.45
C SER A 556 25.56 9.99 11.37
N VAL A 557 25.80 9.21 12.43
CA VAL A 557 25.37 7.80 12.50
C VAL A 557 23.83 7.70 12.41
N SER A 558 23.08 8.58 13.08
CA SER A 558 21.62 8.58 12.98
C SER A 558 21.09 8.96 11.59
N VAL A 559 21.76 9.88 10.91
CA VAL A 559 21.47 10.28 9.52
C VAL A 559 21.76 9.12 8.57
N TRP A 560 22.91 8.45 8.72
CA TRP A 560 23.28 7.28 7.92
C TRP A 560 22.29 6.12 8.10
N ASN A 561 21.93 5.79 9.35
CA ASN A 561 20.87 4.82 9.66
C ASN A 561 19.52 5.22 9.05
N GLY A 562 19.22 6.54 9.02
CA GLY A 562 18.03 7.09 8.38
C GLY A 562 18.04 6.92 6.86
N GLY A 563 19.15 7.23 6.19
CA GLY A 563 19.33 7.03 4.75
C GLY A 563 19.19 5.56 4.35
N GLY A 564 19.82 4.65 5.10
CA GLY A 564 19.64 3.20 4.92
C GLY A 564 18.19 2.76 5.10
N PHE A 565 17.45 3.32 6.07
CA PHE A 565 16.01 3.06 6.22
C PHE A 565 15.21 3.55 4.99
N TYR A 566 15.43 4.78 4.52
CA TYR A 566 14.72 5.30 3.36
C TYR A 566 15.02 4.52 2.08
N ILE A 567 16.28 4.18 1.81
CA ILE A 567 16.67 3.46 0.59
C ILE A 567 16.24 2.00 0.66
N GLU A 568 16.65 1.25 1.69
CA GLU A 568 16.40 -0.20 1.74
C GLU A 568 14.94 -0.53 2.05
N VAL A 569 14.27 0.20 2.94
CA VAL A 569 12.92 -0.21 3.37
C VAL A 569 11.87 0.17 2.33
N PHE A 570 11.99 1.32 1.67
CA PHE A 570 11.10 1.65 0.55
C PHE A 570 11.43 0.84 -0.70
N GLY A 571 12.71 0.65 -1.05
CA GLY A 571 13.12 -0.21 -2.17
C GLY A 571 12.57 -1.64 -1.99
N ARG A 572 12.91 -2.31 -0.89
CA ARG A 572 12.40 -3.66 -0.57
C ARG A 572 10.88 -3.71 -0.35
N LYS A 573 10.19 -2.59 -0.12
CA LYS A 573 8.72 -2.55 -0.05
C LYS A 573 8.11 -2.50 -1.44
N PHE A 574 8.63 -1.61 -2.29
CA PHE A 574 8.23 -1.48 -3.69
C PHE A 574 8.48 -2.77 -4.48
N GLU A 575 9.64 -3.43 -4.27
CA GLU A 575 9.93 -4.78 -4.78
C GLU A 575 8.84 -5.79 -4.39
N ARG A 576 8.47 -5.86 -3.10
CA ARG A 576 7.45 -6.79 -2.62
C ARG A 576 6.03 -6.43 -3.05
N GLU A 577 5.72 -5.14 -3.25
CA GLU A 577 4.43 -4.71 -3.81
C GLU A 577 4.35 -5.03 -5.33
N LEU A 578 5.45 -4.92 -6.07
CA LEU A 578 5.56 -5.40 -7.46
C LEU A 578 5.49 -6.93 -7.55
N GLU A 579 6.12 -7.68 -6.65
CA GLU A 579 6.00 -9.14 -6.57
C GLU A 579 4.57 -9.58 -6.21
N ALA A 580 3.91 -8.88 -5.28
CA ALA A 580 2.52 -9.12 -4.92
C ALA A 580 1.58 -8.85 -6.10
N LEU A 581 1.74 -7.73 -6.81
CA LEU A 581 0.96 -7.42 -8.02
C LEU A 581 1.21 -8.42 -9.16
N ARG A 582 2.46 -8.80 -9.41
CA ARG A 582 2.80 -9.87 -10.36
C ARG A 582 2.13 -11.20 -10.00
N LYS A 583 2.07 -11.52 -8.70
CA LYS A 583 1.37 -12.71 -8.23
C LYS A 583 -0.15 -12.57 -8.35
N GLU A 584 -0.74 -11.43 -8.01
CA GLU A 584 -2.19 -11.20 -8.12
C GLU A 584 -2.66 -11.24 -9.58
N LEU A 585 -1.84 -10.77 -10.52
CA LEU A 585 -2.09 -10.93 -11.97
C LEU A 585 -2.01 -12.40 -12.41
N ALA A 586 -1.03 -13.16 -11.92
CA ALA A 586 -0.91 -14.60 -12.19
C ALA A 586 -2.06 -15.41 -11.58
N ASP A 587 -2.36 -15.19 -10.30
CA ASP A 587 -3.48 -15.82 -9.59
C ASP A 587 -4.82 -15.45 -10.26
N SER A 588 -4.98 -14.24 -10.79
CA SER A 588 -6.16 -13.81 -11.57
C SER A 588 -6.24 -14.50 -12.94
N SER A 589 -5.11 -14.63 -13.65
CA SER A 589 -5.00 -15.39 -14.91
C SER A 589 -5.27 -16.88 -14.72
N ASN A 590 -4.93 -17.43 -13.55
CA ASN A 590 -5.21 -18.82 -13.22
C ASN A 590 -6.65 -19.02 -12.75
N ASN A 591 -7.26 -18.04 -12.08
CA ASN A 591 -8.65 -18.11 -11.64
C ASN A 591 -9.65 -17.99 -12.82
N SER A 592 -9.31 -17.25 -13.89
CA SER A 592 -10.10 -17.24 -15.14
C SER A 592 -9.99 -18.55 -15.95
N ASN A 593 -8.93 -19.34 -15.74
CA ASN A 593 -8.87 -20.73 -16.20
C ASN A 593 -9.66 -21.67 -15.26
N SER A 594 -9.61 -21.45 -13.94
CA SER A 594 -10.35 -22.23 -12.93
C SER A 594 -11.86 -22.19 -13.13
N SER A 595 -12.44 -21.00 -13.35
CA SER A 595 -13.87 -20.83 -13.66
C SER A 595 -14.34 -21.56 -14.93
N ARG A 596 -13.40 -21.93 -15.81
CA ARG A 596 -13.64 -22.71 -17.04
C ARG A 596 -13.48 -24.23 -16.84
N SER A 597 -12.94 -24.66 -15.70
CA SER A 597 -12.76 -26.08 -15.34
C SER A 597 -13.88 -26.68 -14.49
N GLY A 598 -14.81 -25.85 -13.98
CA GLY A 598 -15.91 -26.26 -13.08
C GLY A 598 -16.99 -27.18 -13.64
N ARG A 599 -16.80 -27.79 -14.83
CA ARG A 599 -17.74 -28.76 -15.43
C ARG A 599 -17.07 -30.12 -15.69
N SER A 600 -16.46 -30.67 -14.65
CA SER A 600 -16.02 -32.07 -14.63
C SER A 600 -17.23 -33.02 -14.52
N SER A 601 -17.61 -33.64 -15.64
CA SER A 601 -18.57 -34.77 -15.63
C SER A 601 -18.02 -35.93 -14.77
N PRO A 602 -18.90 -36.72 -14.10
CA PRO A 602 -18.46 -37.80 -13.22
C PRO A 602 -17.74 -38.91 -14.02
N THR A 603 -16.62 -39.38 -13.49
CA THR A 603 -15.97 -40.60 -13.97
C THR A 603 -16.64 -41.80 -13.31
N PHE A 604 -17.40 -42.57 -14.08
CA PHE A 604 -17.76 -43.93 -13.70
C PHE A 604 -16.62 -44.88 -14.07
N MET A 605 -16.38 -45.87 -13.22
CA MET A 605 -15.59 -47.05 -13.56
C MET A 605 -16.55 -48.24 -13.67
N ASP A 606 -16.39 -49.06 -14.71
CA ASP A 606 -17.23 -50.24 -14.91
C ASP A 606 -16.93 -51.34 -13.88
N GLY A 607 -17.97 -52.06 -13.46
CA GLY A 607 -17.94 -52.99 -12.33
C GLY A 607 -19.14 -53.95 -12.23
N GLU A 608 -19.46 -54.59 -13.36
CA GLU A 608 -20.25 -55.83 -13.49
C GLU A 608 -21.74 -55.92 -13.05
N SER A 609 -22.58 -56.17 -14.07
CA SER A 609 -23.60 -57.25 -14.13
C SER A 609 -25.11 -56.95 -13.95
N ALA A 610 -25.91 -57.91 -14.46
CA ALA A 610 -27.35 -58.15 -14.27
C ALA A 610 -28.41 -57.17 -14.85
N ALA A 611 -28.59 -57.24 -16.17
CA ALA A 611 -29.87 -57.25 -16.91
C ALA A 611 -31.17 -56.62 -16.32
N SER A 612 -31.72 -55.62 -17.02
CA SER A 612 -33.07 -55.74 -17.66
C SER A 612 -33.37 -54.60 -18.66
N SER A 613 -34.05 -54.96 -19.75
CA SER A 613 -34.59 -54.08 -20.82
C SER A 613 -36.04 -53.62 -20.45
N PRO A 614 -36.73 -52.65 -21.12
CA PRO A 614 -36.60 -52.36 -22.57
C PRO A 614 -36.91 -50.94 -23.15
N LEU A 615 -36.27 -50.67 -24.30
CA LEU A 615 -36.79 -50.11 -25.57
C LEU A 615 -37.39 -48.68 -25.73
N PHE A 616 -37.11 -48.14 -26.93
CA PHE A 616 -37.74 -47.02 -27.67
C PHE A 616 -37.57 -45.58 -27.09
N MET A 617 -37.50 -44.50 -27.90
CA MET A 617 -37.62 -44.37 -29.37
C MET A 617 -36.75 -43.24 -29.96
N ASN A 618 -36.80 -43.11 -31.29
CA ASN A 618 -36.02 -42.24 -32.17
C ASN A 618 -35.93 -40.73 -31.82
N GLN A 619 -34.71 -40.20 -31.91
CA GLN A 619 -34.29 -39.18 -32.89
C GLN A 619 -35.22 -37.95 -33.15
N LYS A 620 -34.74 -36.74 -32.76
CA LYS A 620 -34.45 -35.62 -33.71
C LYS A 620 -33.77 -34.42 -33.03
N LEU A 621 -32.86 -33.77 -33.77
CA LEU A 621 -32.36 -32.42 -33.51
C LEU A 621 -33.26 -31.37 -34.15
N PRO A 622 -33.49 -30.25 -33.47
CA PRO A 622 -33.10 -28.92 -33.95
C PRO A 622 -32.25 -28.17 -32.89
N VAL A 623 -31.45 -27.13 -33.20
CA VAL A 623 -30.99 -26.54 -34.47
C VAL A 623 -29.54 -26.02 -34.28
N SER A 624 -28.94 -25.28 -35.23
CA SER A 624 -27.51 -24.94 -35.24
C SER A 624 -27.03 -23.98 -34.12
N LEU A 625 -25.72 -24.04 -33.84
CA LEU A 625 -25.03 -23.26 -32.81
C LEU A 625 -24.94 -21.75 -33.12
N GLU A 626 -25.40 -21.32 -34.29
CA GLU A 626 -25.40 -19.90 -34.71
C GLU A 626 -26.41 -19.07 -33.91
N GLU A 627 -27.54 -19.67 -33.48
CA GLU A 627 -28.54 -19.03 -32.61
C GLU A 627 -28.07 -18.91 -31.14
N LEU A 628 -26.88 -19.45 -30.81
CA LEU A 628 -26.22 -19.34 -29.50
C LEU A 628 -25.00 -18.40 -29.51
N LEU A 629 -24.72 -17.72 -30.64
CA LEU A 629 -23.54 -16.87 -30.82
C LEU A 629 -23.85 -15.46 -31.37
N SER A 630 -25.14 -15.09 -31.48
CA SER A 630 -25.60 -13.72 -31.79
C SER A 630 -25.65 -12.77 -30.57
N ASP A 631 -25.79 -13.32 -29.37
CA ASP A 631 -26.25 -12.54 -28.18
C ASP A 631 -25.11 -12.10 -27.23
N VAL A 632 -23.84 -12.34 -27.57
CA VAL A 632 -22.69 -12.08 -26.67
C VAL A 632 -21.49 -11.38 -27.34
N GLU A 633 -21.76 -10.27 -28.04
CA GLU A 633 -20.84 -9.12 -28.24
C GLU A 633 -21.61 -8.06 -29.07
N SER A 634 -22.03 -6.88 -28.58
CA SER A 634 -22.03 -6.30 -27.23
C SER A 634 -23.03 -5.10 -27.16
N PRO A 635 -23.39 -4.59 -25.97
CA PRO A 635 -23.96 -3.25 -25.84
C PRO A 635 -23.05 -2.30 -25.02
N GLU A 636 -22.21 -1.51 -25.69
CA GLU A 636 -21.86 -0.18 -25.19
C GLU A 636 -22.98 0.79 -25.61
N LYS A 637 -24.04 0.80 -24.79
CA LYS A 637 -25.17 1.76 -24.72
C LYS A 637 -26.06 1.25 -23.57
N ASP A 638 -26.29 1.99 -22.50
CA ASP A 638 -26.14 3.44 -22.36
C ASP A 638 -24.88 3.91 -21.63
N LYS A 639 -24.51 5.17 -21.89
CA LYS A 639 -23.60 6.00 -21.09
C LYS A 639 -24.45 7.02 -20.33
N GLU A 640 -23.95 7.43 -19.16
CA GLU A 640 -24.53 8.49 -18.30
C GLU A 640 -25.92 8.12 -17.74
N GLN A 641 -26.23 8.35 -16.47
CA GLN A 641 -25.51 9.09 -15.41
C GLN A 641 -24.28 8.35 -14.84
#